data_AF-A0A5K1UFR9-F1
#
_entry.id   AF-A0A5K1UFR9-F1
#
_cell.length_a   1.000
_cell.length_b   1.000
_cell.length_c   1.000
_cell.angle_alpha   90.00
_cell.angle_beta   90.00
_cell.angle_gamma   90.00
#
_symmetry.space_group_name_H-M   'P 1'
#
loop_
_entity.id
_entity.type
_entity.pdbx_description
1 polymer ?
#
loop_
_entity_poly.entity_id
_entity_poly.type
_entity_poly.pdbx_seq_one_letter_code
_entity_poly.pdbx_strand_id
1 'polypeptide(L)'
;MKKIDVYSMQIILKYLKKEEDFINVVLVNSKFKEVLDRLRTNTIQVTRSSRKLFQCIQTQHVFSKYDFILNDIQNYVIDFCIDYHTFLKKQNFGVVWKRIKFTSHDHEEIGNQLPDCIHIIDDYAFESCDFETINLPSSLTEIRRCAFRLCSNLKELIIPNSVEVLGDSIFYECTSLCNISLSTNIKVLPENLFGDCRALKTIHIPSSITQIGNNCFENCDSISEIVIPNSVIHWGENCFCSCESLTSVILYGQKVIPNDCFSRCNNLISVEFDTSLERIGNKSFFNCMRLSKINLVTSLKEIGTRAFSWCNALKQIDIPSSVNYIGEGAFSNCLNLTRLVIHNDQCYIEEHLFDGCDSLVQLKLPLINNIYPSATNDHENDVLKNNHILSKAKIHSFHFNQNTNSIIFDNNTEKIEELRIDIPTNITSFYLSSSITSFQAEYLFDNINIKELVLSSLSDDRLISILDIKNVTRIVLPSTLKVIHKDSFSYYSIKEIHIPNSVTRIEDHSFYSCKLLESLFIPSSVQSYGSYVLEDCQSLKQITFENKDFVIENEITYEEYTRYIKNNIKTNKVVLGSKESSLTQLPNNCSVLIYGFLPSLQLNEIPPNVIYFNNISFLNNQLTSLTVPSTVTSFVPYCLSTLRNLKELSLYKNTISSSQWILDSMTSLERVNLIDGSLDDMVVSYDSSLRMRARGVLLSNIKWNENDELIYGRRLTINEEEISVFKDNLHSYKSLQINHPINPFEFHSFFYLRTVELSDEIKEIPNCCFFRCYSLSQINIPNQCTSIGMFAFKWCESLTSLSIPSNIKILEDGAFYGCTNLKEVNINNNIKIGFDTFGKCVSLEFININGVNIKEYPYEVTYQQMKQFENIGILCSNVVLQSDDIKIFGRNIINDEHVKRIDDCCFKENKDLHELIIPKHIKRLGKFSFKDCVSLKSITIPSSITLIPYCCFDGCLSLENVELPNSILFEEHCFCKCFLIKGKSIPHSFIDLPIQ
;
A
#
# COMPACT_ATOMS: atom_id res chain seq x y z
N MET A 1 3.36 -55.65 -18.74
CA MET A 1 3.73 -55.88 -17.32
C MET A 1 4.54 -57.16 -17.21
N LYS A 2 5.53 -57.23 -16.30
CA LYS A 2 6.15 -58.52 -15.91
C LYS A 2 5.14 -59.31 -15.07
N LYS A 3 5.08 -60.64 -15.23
CA LYS A 3 4.21 -61.51 -14.40
C LYS A 3 4.84 -61.69 -13.01
N ILE A 4 4.06 -61.50 -11.95
CA ILE A 4 4.50 -61.70 -10.56
C ILE A 4 4.96 -63.16 -10.37
N ASP A 5 6.10 -63.36 -9.71
CA ASP A 5 6.65 -64.66 -9.35
C ASP A 5 6.46 -65.01 -7.87
N VAL A 6 6.85 -66.23 -7.48
CA VAL A 6 6.60 -66.76 -6.14
C VAL A 6 7.40 -66.01 -5.07
N TYR A 7 8.59 -65.51 -5.40
CA TYR A 7 9.43 -64.72 -4.49
C TYR A 7 8.89 -63.30 -4.30
N SER A 8 8.46 -62.67 -5.39
CA SER A 8 7.72 -61.41 -5.36
C SER A 8 6.44 -61.54 -4.51
N MET A 9 5.71 -62.65 -4.66
CA MET A 9 4.51 -62.91 -3.88
C MET A 9 4.83 -63.16 -2.40
N GLN A 10 5.89 -63.91 -2.08
CA GLN A 10 6.38 -64.11 -0.71
C GLN A 10 6.76 -62.79 -0.01
N ILE A 11 7.19 -61.77 -0.75
CA ILE A 11 7.40 -60.41 -0.23
C ILE A 11 6.05 -59.71 -0.02
N ILE A 12 5.13 -59.77 -0.99
CA ILE A 12 3.78 -59.17 -0.89
C ILE A 12 3.00 -59.69 0.34
N LEU A 13 3.09 -60.99 0.65
CA LEU A 13 2.46 -61.59 1.83
C LEU A 13 2.82 -60.89 3.14
N LYS A 14 4.00 -60.27 3.25
CA LYS A 14 4.43 -59.58 4.47
C LYS A 14 3.62 -58.31 4.77
N TYR A 15 2.88 -57.79 3.79
CA TYR A 15 2.09 -56.57 3.90
C TYR A 15 0.58 -56.83 4.02
N LEU A 16 0.14 -58.08 3.91
CA LEU A 16 -1.26 -58.49 4.05
C LEU A 16 -1.67 -58.49 5.54
N LYS A 17 -2.93 -58.11 5.82
CA LYS A 17 -3.39 -57.77 7.17
C LYS A 17 -4.62 -58.55 7.64
N LYS A 18 -5.31 -59.29 6.76
CA LYS A 18 -6.48 -60.13 7.09
C LYS A 18 -6.24 -61.58 6.71
N GLU A 19 -6.84 -62.52 7.46
CA GLU A 19 -6.80 -63.96 7.15
C GLU A 19 -7.28 -64.24 5.71
N GLU A 20 -8.31 -63.53 5.27
CA GLU A 20 -8.91 -63.60 3.94
C GLU A 20 -7.93 -63.22 2.80
N ASP A 21 -7.00 -62.29 3.03
CA ASP A 21 -6.04 -61.85 2.02
C ASP A 21 -5.14 -63.03 1.58
N PHE A 22 -4.65 -63.82 2.54
CA PHE A 22 -3.80 -64.99 2.31
C PHE A 22 -4.56 -66.11 1.58
N ILE A 23 -5.82 -66.32 1.95
CA ILE A 23 -6.72 -67.29 1.31
C ILE A 23 -6.93 -66.91 -0.16
N ASN A 24 -7.26 -65.64 -0.42
CA ASN A 24 -7.46 -65.13 -1.78
C ASN A 24 -6.20 -65.24 -2.64
N VAL A 25 -5.00 -64.96 -2.09
CA VAL A 25 -3.73 -65.14 -2.80
C VAL A 25 -3.52 -66.59 -3.28
N VAL A 26 -3.85 -67.58 -2.45
CA VAL A 26 -3.73 -69.01 -2.77
C VAL A 26 -4.81 -69.47 -3.76
N LEU A 27 -6.02 -68.91 -3.70
CA LEU A 27 -7.13 -69.26 -4.60
C LEU A 27 -7.00 -68.64 -6.00
N VAL A 28 -6.45 -67.44 -6.12
CA VAL A 28 -6.36 -66.70 -7.40
C VAL A 28 -5.41 -67.35 -8.42
N ASN A 29 -4.40 -68.11 -7.99
CA ASN A 29 -3.55 -68.85 -8.94
C ASN A 29 -2.87 -70.07 -8.32
N SER A 30 -2.94 -71.22 -9.00
CA SER A 30 -2.29 -72.46 -8.58
C SER A 30 -0.76 -72.34 -8.44
N LYS A 31 -0.12 -71.42 -9.16
CA LYS A 31 1.31 -71.04 -9.00
C LYS A 31 1.67 -70.61 -7.57
N PHE A 32 0.71 -70.08 -6.82
CA PHE A 32 0.91 -69.59 -5.46
C PHE A 32 0.44 -70.58 -4.39
N LYS A 33 0.04 -71.81 -4.74
CA LYS A 33 -0.49 -72.79 -3.76
C LYS A 33 0.49 -73.08 -2.60
N GLU A 34 1.79 -73.15 -2.90
CA GLU A 34 2.89 -73.44 -1.94
C GLU A 34 3.58 -72.15 -1.43
N VAL A 35 2.98 -70.97 -1.62
CA VAL A 35 3.61 -69.70 -1.21
C VAL A 35 3.63 -69.54 0.31
N LEU A 36 2.63 -70.08 1.01
CA LEU A 36 2.51 -69.99 2.47
C LEU A 36 3.58 -70.83 3.19
N ASP A 37 3.97 -71.97 2.61
CA ASP A 37 5.02 -72.86 3.16
C ASP A 37 6.42 -72.23 3.10
N ARG A 38 6.56 -71.11 2.36
CA ARG A 38 7.76 -70.27 2.28
C ARG A 38 7.75 -69.13 3.31
N LEU A 39 6.67 -68.93 4.06
CA LEU A 39 6.68 -68.02 5.21
C LEU A 39 7.57 -68.57 6.32
N ARG A 40 8.25 -67.67 7.04
CA ARG A 40 9.18 -67.99 8.13
C ARG A 40 8.74 -67.37 9.47
N THR A 41 7.84 -66.39 9.39
CA THR A 41 7.08 -65.75 10.46
C THR A 41 5.62 -65.59 10.04
N ASN A 42 4.70 -65.48 11.00
CA ASN A 42 3.35 -64.97 10.80
C ASN A 42 3.33 -63.43 10.87
N THR A 43 2.43 -62.79 10.13
CA THR A 43 2.25 -61.31 10.12
C THR A 43 0.90 -60.87 10.66
N ILE A 44 0.00 -61.82 10.96
CA ILE A 44 -1.28 -61.62 11.63
C ILE A 44 -1.37 -62.58 12.83
N GLN A 45 -2.33 -62.33 13.73
CA GLN A 45 -2.60 -63.21 14.87
C GLN A 45 -2.86 -64.66 14.43
N VAL A 46 -2.22 -65.59 15.12
CA VAL A 46 -2.50 -67.02 14.96
C VAL A 46 -3.73 -67.35 15.79
N THR A 47 -4.84 -67.67 15.13
CA THR A 47 -6.11 -68.04 15.75
C THR A 47 -6.40 -69.51 15.49
N ARG A 48 -7.50 -70.04 16.05
CA ARG A 48 -7.94 -71.42 15.74
C ARG A 48 -8.32 -71.63 14.26
N SER A 49 -8.67 -70.56 13.52
CA SER A 49 -8.86 -70.59 12.07
C SER A 49 -7.51 -70.41 11.33
N SER A 50 -6.82 -69.29 11.57
CA SER A 50 -5.66 -68.87 10.78
C SER A 50 -4.43 -69.76 10.94
N ARG A 51 -4.36 -70.62 11.98
CA ARG A 51 -3.24 -71.56 12.20
C ARG A 51 -2.88 -72.43 10.99
N LYS A 52 -3.84 -72.71 10.09
CA LYS A 52 -3.58 -73.48 8.85
C LYS A 52 -2.71 -72.73 7.83
N LEU A 53 -2.62 -71.40 7.92
CA LEU A 53 -1.83 -70.55 7.02
C LEU A 53 -0.33 -70.51 7.38
N PHE A 54 0.05 -70.93 8.59
CA PHE A 54 1.37 -70.69 9.17
C PHE A 54 2.07 -71.99 9.60
N GLN A 55 1.85 -73.09 8.88
CA GLN A 55 2.34 -74.43 9.25
C GLN A 55 3.86 -74.63 9.17
N CYS A 56 4.57 -73.77 8.43
CA CYS A 56 6.01 -73.92 8.14
C CYS A 56 6.88 -72.76 8.67
N ILE A 57 6.38 -71.97 9.64
CA ILE A 57 7.14 -70.88 10.28
C ILE A 57 8.10 -71.43 11.35
N GLN A 58 9.26 -70.79 11.52
CA GLN A 58 10.25 -71.14 12.55
C GLN A 58 10.21 -70.14 13.71
N THR A 59 9.56 -68.99 13.51
CA THR A 59 9.43 -67.94 14.52
C THR A 59 8.00 -67.44 14.58
N GLN A 60 7.32 -67.65 15.70
CA GLN A 60 5.95 -67.17 15.90
C GLN A 60 5.98 -65.80 16.57
N HIS A 61 5.36 -64.80 15.92
CA HIS A 61 4.96 -63.57 16.56
C HIS A 61 3.65 -63.80 17.33
N VAL A 62 3.68 -63.48 18.62
CA VAL A 62 2.57 -63.65 19.56
C VAL A 62 2.09 -62.24 19.94
N PHE A 63 1.03 -61.78 19.26
CA PHE A 63 0.58 -60.38 19.36
C PHE A 63 -0.32 -60.14 20.58
N SER A 64 -0.92 -61.17 21.15
CA SER A 64 -1.72 -61.10 22.36
C SER A 64 -1.57 -62.35 23.23
N LYS A 65 -1.93 -62.24 24.52
CA LYS A 65 -2.04 -63.37 25.44
C LYS A 65 -3.16 -64.38 25.10
N TYR A 66 -3.89 -64.15 24.01
CA TYR A 66 -4.96 -65.01 23.51
C TYR A 66 -4.63 -65.67 22.16
N ASP A 67 -3.47 -65.36 21.57
CA ASP A 67 -3.00 -66.01 20.34
C ASP A 67 -2.82 -67.52 20.56
N PHE A 68 -3.15 -68.32 19.55
CA PHE A 68 -2.93 -69.75 19.56
C PHE A 68 -1.44 -70.06 19.35
N ILE A 69 -0.77 -70.48 20.41
CA ILE A 69 0.63 -70.91 20.36
C ILE A 69 0.71 -72.21 19.54
N LEU A 70 1.60 -72.23 18.54
CA LEU A 70 1.89 -73.41 17.74
C LEU A 70 2.96 -74.26 18.44
N ASN A 71 2.86 -75.58 18.30
CA ASN A 71 3.93 -76.48 18.74
C ASN A 71 5.11 -76.43 17.77
N ASP A 72 6.26 -76.94 18.21
CA ASP A 72 7.46 -77.21 17.38
C ASP A 72 8.10 -75.97 16.70
N ILE A 73 7.71 -74.77 17.14
CA ILE A 73 8.33 -73.49 16.76
C ILE A 73 9.68 -73.32 17.46
N GLN A 74 10.69 -72.83 16.74
CA GLN A 74 12.05 -72.67 17.25
C GLN A 74 12.25 -71.41 18.12
N ASN A 75 11.56 -70.31 17.79
CA ASN A 75 11.64 -69.06 18.54
C ASN A 75 10.25 -68.38 18.66
N TYR A 76 10.00 -67.72 19.79
CA TYR A 76 8.79 -66.92 20.00
C TYR A 76 9.15 -65.46 20.18
N VAL A 77 8.45 -64.57 19.46
CA VAL A 77 8.58 -63.12 19.62
C VAL A 77 7.29 -62.61 20.23
N ILE A 78 7.36 -62.16 21.48
CA ILE A 78 6.19 -61.70 22.24
C ILE A 78 6.06 -60.19 22.09
N ASP A 79 4.99 -59.76 21.42
CA ASP A 79 4.75 -58.36 21.05
C ASP A 79 3.78 -57.63 22.00
N PHE A 80 3.19 -58.33 22.97
CA PHE A 80 2.39 -57.72 24.06
C PHE A 80 3.24 -57.38 25.30
N CYS A 81 2.77 -56.43 26.11
CA CYS A 81 3.52 -55.90 27.26
C CYS A 81 3.57 -56.89 28.45
N ILE A 82 4.70 -56.90 29.17
CA ILE A 82 4.92 -57.64 30.43
C ILE A 82 5.69 -56.76 31.42
N ASP A 83 5.33 -56.80 32.71
CA ASP A 83 6.09 -56.17 33.81
C ASP A 83 7.45 -56.85 34.06
N TYR A 84 8.43 -56.10 34.54
CA TYR A 84 9.81 -56.57 34.66
C TYR A 84 9.95 -57.73 35.68
N HIS A 85 9.31 -57.63 36.84
CA HIS A 85 9.23 -58.67 37.86
C HIS A 85 8.63 -60.00 37.33
N THR A 86 7.58 -59.95 36.50
CA THR A 86 7.04 -61.17 35.85
C THR A 86 7.86 -61.63 34.63
N PHE A 87 8.59 -60.73 33.95
CA PHE A 87 9.56 -61.10 32.92
C PHE A 87 10.73 -61.92 33.51
N LEU A 88 11.31 -61.50 34.64
CA LEU A 88 12.34 -62.26 35.35
C LEU A 88 11.89 -63.69 35.67
N LYS A 89 10.63 -63.86 36.08
CA LYS A 89 10.01 -65.16 36.38
C LYS A 89 9.67 -66.01 35.14
N LYS A 90 9.90 -65.50 33.92
CA LYS A 90 9.51 -66.14 32.64
C LYS A 90 10.62 -66.14 31.58
N GLN A 91 11.87 -65.96 31.97
CA GLN A 91 13.01 -66.09 31.06
C GLN A 91 13.16 -67.55 30.59
N ASN A 92 12.92 -67.78 29.30
CA ASN A 92 13.01 -69.08 28.64
C ASN A 92 13.87 -68.96 27.39
N PHE A 93 14.68 -69.98 27.10
CA PHE A 93 15.50 -70.02 25.88
C PHE A 93 14.60 -70.02 24.63
N GLY A 94 14.96 -69.21 23.63
CA GLY A 94 14.18 -69.04 22.40
C GLY A 94 12.98 -68.09 22.51
N VAL A 95 12.77 -67.38 23.63
CA VAL A 95 11.70 -66.38 23.78
C VAL A 95 12.27 -64.96 23.83
N VAL A 96 11.86 -64.12 22.89
CA VAL A 96 12.22 -62.69 22.80
C VAL A 96 11.01 -61.83 23.19
N TRP A 97 11.15 -61.05 24.26
CA TRP A 97 10.12 -60.11 24.72
C TRP A 97 10.41 -58.72 24.16
N LYS A 98 9.49 -58.16 23.37
CA LYS A 98 9.65 -56.85 22.70
C LYS A 98 9.23 -55.65 23.54
N ARG A 99 8.47 -55.86 24.62
CA ARG A 99 7.81 -54.80 25.41
C ARG A 99 7.82 -55.15 26.90
N ILE A 100 8.98 -54.98 27.53
CA ILE A 100 9.11 -55.11 28.99
C ILE A 100 8.88 -53.72 29.61
N LYS A 101 7.94 -53.63 30.56
CA LYS A 101 7.61 -52.39 31.27
C LYS A 101 8.16 -52.40 32.70
N PHE A 102 8.54 -51.24 33.20
CA PHE A 102 8.95 -51.00 34.59
C PHE A 102 7.84 -50.26 35.33
N THR A 103 7.42 -50.80 36.46
CA THR A 103 6.27 -50.33 37.26
C THR A 103 6.75 -49.80 38.62
N SER A 104 5.86 -49.11 39.35
CA SER A 104 6.15 -48.67 40.72
C SER A 104 6.50 -49.84 41.66
N HIS A 105 5.94 -51.03 41.44
CA HIS A 105 6.31 -52.23 42.20
C HIS A 105 7.72 -52.75 41.85
N ASP A 106 8.15 -52.61 40.59
CA ASP A 106 9.55 -52.90 40.23
C ASP A 106 10.50 -51.87 40.89
N HIS A 107 10.08 -50.60 40.98
CA HIS A 107 10.81 -49.54 41.69
C HIS A 107 10.92 -49.81 43.20
N GLU A 108 9.86 -50.29 43.85
CA GLU A 108 9.88 -50.72 45.25
C GLU A 108 10.91 -51.84 45.51
N GLU A 109 11.10 -52.77 44.57
CA GLU A 109 12.05 -53.88 44.73
C GLU A 109 13.52 -53.52 44.42
N ILE A 110 13.79 -52.69 43.39
CA ILE A 110 15.18 -52.45 42.91
C ILE A 110 15.64 -50.98 42.93
N GLY A 111 14.77 -50.03 43.30
CA GLY A 111 15.11 -48.61 43.42
C GLY A 111 15.35 -47.91 42.07
N ASN A 112 16.36 -47.04 42.03
CA ASN A 112 16.61 -46.10 40.92
C ASN A 112 17.48 -46.67 39.77
N GLN A 113 17.91 -47.94 39.85
CA GLN A 113 18.78 -48.55 38.83
C GLN A 113 17.94 -49.31 37.79
N LEU A 114 17.67 -48.68 36.64
CA LEU A 114 16.84 -49.28 35.57
C LEU A 114 17.65 -50.28 34.71
N PRO A 115 17.24 -51.56 34.60
CA PRO A 115 17.78 -52.53 33.65
C PRO A 115 17.73 -52.11 32.16
N ASP A 116 18.82 -52.39 31.43
CA ASP A 116 18.98 -52.21 29.97
C ASP A 116 18.03 -53.03 29.08
N CYS A 117 17.12 -53.82 29.67
CA CYS A 117 16.09 -54.56 28.94
C CYS A 117 14.69 -53.92 29.04
N ILE A 118 14.54 -52.79 29.73
CA ILE A 118 13.26 -52.09 29.87
C ILE A 118 12.99 -51.29 28.61
N HIS A 119 11.79 -51.46 28.06
CA HIS A 119 11.31 -50.78 26.86
C HIS A 119 10.27 -49.70 27.19
N ILE A 120 9.62 -49.79 28.36
CA ILE A 120 8.52 -48.91 28.76
C ILE A 120 8.68 -48.52 30.24
N ILE A 121 8.51 -47.25 30.58
CA ILE A 121 8.22 -46.83 31.96
C ILE A 121 6.71 -46.69 32.08
N ASP A 122 6.10 -47.43 33.01
CA ASP A 122 4.65 -47.55 33.16
C ASP A 122 4.01 -46.35 33.90
N ASP A 123 2.68 -46.31 33.92
CA ASP A 123 1.95 -45.22 34.60
C ASP A 123 2.38 -45.11 36.08
N TYR A 124 2.63 -43.89 36.55
CA TYR A 124 3.02 -43.56 37.94
C TYR A 124 4.29 -44.27 38.48
N ALA A 125 5.15 -44.84 37.64
CA ALA A 125 6.26 -45.70 38.07
C ALA A 125 7.28 -45.05 39.04
N PHE A 126 7.46 -43.72 38.97
CA PHE A 126 8.28 -42.94 39.89
C PHE A 126 7.50 -41.71 40.44
N GLU A 127 6.18 -41.81 40.65
CA GLU A 127 5.42 -40.68 41.22
C GLU A 127 5.91 -40.35 42.65
N SER A 128 6.14 -39.06 42.92
CA SER A 128 6.63 -38.51 44.19
C SER A 128 8.01 -39.01 44.65
N CYS A 129 8.86 -39.51 43.75
CA CYS A 129 10.18 -40.01 44.12
C CYS A 129 11.21 -38.91 44.44
N ASP A 130 12.09 -39.21 45.39
CA ASP A 130 13.07 -38.27 45.96
C ASP A 130 14.49 -38.55 45.45
N PHE A 131 14.76 -38.17 44.19
CA PHE A 131 16.09 -38.25 43.59
C PHE A 131 16.43 -37.00 42.77
N GLU A 132 17.71 -36.62 42.73
CA GLU A 132 18.17 -35.44 41.97
C GLU A 132 18.31 -35.70 40.46
N THR A 133 18.60 -36.94 40.08
CA THR A 133 18.91 -37.38 38.71
C THR A 133 18.53 -38.86 38.54
N ILE A 134 18.10 -39.27 37.35
CA ILE A 134 17.89 -40.69 37.03
C ILE A 134 18.39 -41.03 35.61
N ASN A 135 19.03 -42.18 35.46
CA ASN A 135 19.56 -42.65 34.18
C ASN A 135 18.51 -43.54 33.47
N LEU A 136 18.10 -43.15 32.27
CA LEU A 136 17.13 -43.90 31.47
C LEU A 136 17.87 -44.82 30.45
N PRO A 137 17.49 -46.11 30.34
CA PRO A 137 18.23 -47.06 29.50
C PRO A 137 18.00 -46.80 28.00
N SER A 138 19.00 -47.06 27.16
CA SER A 138 18.94 -46.83 25.70
C SER A 138 18.01 -47.78 24.93
N SER A 139 17.34 -48.70 25.62
CA SER A 139 16.28 -49.57 25.14
C SER A 139 14.87 -48.97 25.27
N LEU A 140 14.73 -47.87 26.03
CA LEU A 140 13.45 -47.25 26.38
C LEU A 140 12.79 -46.62 25.15
N THR A 141 11.56 -47.01 24.82
CA THR A 141 10.78 -46.52 23.68
C THR A 141 9.55 -45.69 24.07
N GLU A 142 9.06 -45.85 25.30
CA GLU A 142 7.76 -45.34 25.75
C GLU A 142 7.83 -44.92 27.23
N ILE A 143 7.40 -43.70 27.56
CA ILE A 143 7.22 -43.24 28.94
C ILE A 143 5.74 -42.89 29.13
N ARG A 144 5.07 -43.50 30.11
CA ARG A 144 3.62 -43.40 30.29
C ARG A 144 3.19 -42.32 31.28
N ARG A 145 1.89 -42.24 31.57
CA ARG A 145 1.26 -41.10 32.23
C ARG A 145 1.74 -40.94 33.67
N CYS A 146 1.98 -39.69 34.09
CA CYS A 146 2.45 -39.32 35.43
C CYS A 146 3.75 -40.04 35.87
N ALA A 147 4.54 -40.61 34.96
CA ALA A 147 5.63 -41.52 35.30
C ALA A 147 6.72 -40.93 36.22
N PHE A 148 6.90 -39.60 36.24
CA PHE A 148 7.80 -38.87 37.14
C PHE A 148 7.07 -37.74 37.89
N ARG A 149 5.73 -37.76 37.96
CA ARG A 149 4.93 -36.69 38.57
C ARG A 149 5.39 -36.45 40.02
N LEU A 150 5.36 -35.21 40.50
CA LEU A 150 5.75 -34.81 41.86
C LEU A 150 7.21 -35.12 42.26
N CYS A 151 8.11 -35.49 41.34
CA CYS A 151 9.55 -35.64 41.59
C CYS A 151 10.23 -34.29 41.91
N SER A 152 9.92 -33.72 43.07
CA SER A 152 10.19 -32.31 43.40
C SER A 152 11.68 -31.97 43.51
N ASN A 153 12.55 -32.97 43.73
CA ASN A 153 14.00 -32.81 43.79
C ASN A 153 14.75 -33.15 42.47
N LEU A 154 14.06 -33.66 41.44
CA LEU A 154 14.67 -33.97 40.14
C LEU A 154 15.15 -32.67 39.47
N LYS A 155 16.46 -32.55 39.21
CA LYS A 155 17.10 -31.32 38.68
C LYS A 155 17.36 -31.40 37.18
N GLU A 156 17.76 -32.57 36.69
CA GLU A 156 18.05 -32.80 35.28
C GLU A 156 17.69 -34.21 34.80
N LEU A 157 17.32 -34.30 33.52
CA LEU A 157 17.00 -35.57 32.86
C LEU A 157 17.38 -35.56 31.38
N ILE A 158 17.76 -36.72 30.86
CA ILE A 158 17.97 -36.97 29.43
C ILE A 158 16.98 -38.04 28.98
N ILE A 159 16.03 -37.68 28.12
CA ILE A 159 15.15 -38.65 27.45
C ILE A 159 15.95 -39.26 26.29
N PRO A 160 16.20 -40.59 26.27
CA PRO A 160 16.96 -41.22 25.19
C PRO A 160 16.30 -41.07 23.83
N ASN A 161 17.09 -40.93 22.76
CA ASN A 161 16.57 -40.84 21.39
C ASN A 161 15.83 -42.12 20.91
N SER A 162 15.90 -43.23 21.65
CA SER A 162 15.07 -44.41 21.44
C SER A 162 13.59 -44.19 21.80
N VAL A 163 13.27 -43.16 22.61
CA VAL A 163 11.91 -42.83 23.01
C VAL A 163 11.14 -42.19 21.85
N GLU A 164 10.03 -42.80 21.48
CA GLU A 164 9.11 -42.35 20.43
C GLU A 164 7.77 -41.84 21.01
N VAL A 165 7.39 -42.32 22.20
CA VAL A 165 6.06 -42.08 22.82
C VAL A 165 6.20 -41.52 24.23
N LEU A 166 5.44 -40.46 24.52
CA LEU A 166 5.26 -39.85 25.83
C LEU A 166 3.76 -39.80 26.17
N GLY A 167 3.39 -40.17 27.40
CA GLY A 167 2.06 -39.98 27.98
C GLY A 167 1.91 -38.66 28.74
N ASP A 168 0.70 -38.34 29.20
CA ASP A 168 0.40 -37.06 29.85
C ASP A 168 1.03 -36.89 31.23
N SER A 169 1.22 -35.64 31.66
CA SER A 169 1.64 -35.24 33.01
C SER A 169 2.95 -35.85 33.52
N ILE A 170 3.86 -36.32 32.65
CA ILE A 170 5.07 -37.07 33.07
C ILE A 170 5.88 -36.31 34.12
N PHE A 171 6.18 -35.03 33.92
CA PHE A 171 6.98 -34.20 34.84
C PHE A 171 6.13 -33.17 35.59
N TYR A 172 4.81 -33.37 35.68
CA TYR A 172 3.93 -32.45 36.38
C TYR A 172 4.37 -32.29 37.86
N GLU A 173 4.44 -31.06 38.35
CA GLU A 173 4.97 -30.70 39.68
C GLU A 173 6.44 -31.10 39.95
N CYS A 174 7.26 -31.33 38.91
CA CYS A 174 8.72 -31.47 39.06
C CYS A 174 9.41 -30.11 39.30
N THR A 175 9.11 -29.50 40.44
CA THR A 175 9.44 -28.08 40.72
C THR A 175 10.93 -27.72 40.61
N SER A 176 11.86 -28.64 40.88
CA SER A 176 13.32 -28.43 40.72
C SER A 176 13.87 -28.70 39.30
N LEU A 177 13.07 -29.20 38.35
CA LEU A 177 13.55 -29.63 37.03
C LEU A 177 14.00 -28.41 36.22
N CYS A 178 15.33 -28.20 36.13
CA CYS A 178 15.91 -27.00 35.56
C CYS A 178 16.47 -27.20 34.14
N ASN A 179 16.73 -28.45 33.75
CA ASN A 179 17.32 -28.85 32.48
C ASN A 179 16.71 -30.19 32.01
N ILE A 180 16.24 -30.27 30.76
CA ILE A 180 15.83 -31.55 30.16
C ILE A 180 16.20 -31.64 28.68
N SER A 181 16.82 -32.76 28.30
CA SER A 181 17.02 -33.12 26.90
C SER A 181 15.86 -33.99 26.40
N LEU A 182 15.12 -33.48 25.40
CA LEU A 182 14.09 -34.23 24.70
C LEU A 182 14.69 -35.17 23.64
N SER A 183 13.99 -36.26 23.34
CA SER A 183 14.28 -37.14 22.20
C SER A 183 14.08 -36.41 20.86
N THR A 184 14.88 -36.72 19.84
CA THR A 184 14.68 -36.22 18.47
C THR A 184 13.62 -36.98 17.67
N ASN A 185 13.07 -38.07 18.22
CA ASN A 185 12.14 -38.95 17.51
C ASN A 185 10.66 -38.74 17.90
N ILE A 186 10.38 -38.26 19.11
CA ILE A 186 9.02 -37.89 19.57
C ILE A 186 8.35 -36.87 18.63
N LYS A 187 7.01 -36.96 18.52
CA LYS A 187 6.17 -36.10 17.65
C LYS A 187 5.21 -35.19 18.41
N VAL A 188 4.95 -35.49 19.68
CA VAL A 188 3.98 -34.79 20.51
C VAL A 188 4.62 -34.49 21.86
N LEU A 189 4.44 -33.28 22.37
CA LEU A 189 4.58 -32.97 23.78
C LEU A 189 3.17 -33.09 24.39
N PRO A 190 2.87 -34.12 25.20
CA PRO A 190 1.51 -34.39 25.70
C PRO A 190 0.99 -33.38 26.74
N GLU A 191 -0.22 -33.61 27.26
CA GLU A 191 -0.89 -32.66 28.16
C GLU A 191 -0.16 -32.54 29.50
N ASN A 192 -0.07 -31.32 30.06
CA ASN A 192 0.55 -31.02 31.35
C ASN A 192 2.02 -31.51 31.50
N LEU A 193 2.73 -31.80 30.39
CA LEU A 193 4.02 -32.51 30.40
C LEU A 193 5.04 -31.94 31.40
N PHE A 194 5.15 -30.60 31.45
CA PHE A 194 6.02 -29.83 32.34
C PHE A 194 5.22 -28.83 33.22
N GLY A 195 3.93 -29.06 33.44
CA GLY A 195 3.14 -28.19 34.33
C GLY A 195 3.78 -28.12 35.73
N ASP A 196 3.90 -26.92 36.29
CA ASP A 196 4.59 -26.64 37.56
C ASP A 196 6.10 -27.04 37.60
N CYS A 197 6.78 -27.17 36.46
CA CYS A 197 8.24 -27.24 36.37
C CYS A 197 8.90 -25.85 36.57
N ARG A 198 8.66 -25.25 37.74
CA ARG A 198 8.98 -23.84 38.05
C ARG A 198 10.46 -23.47 37.86
N ALA A 199 11.39 -24.40 38.04
CA ALA A 199 12.82 -24.18 37.84
C ALA A 199 13.31 -24.30 36.37
N LEU A 200 12.45 -24.69 35.41
CA LEU A 200 12.84 -24.95 34.02
C LEU A 200 13.23 -23.65 33.32
N LYS A 201 14.52 -23.50 32.96
CA LYS A 201 15.06 -22.22 32.44
C LYS A 201 14.96 -22.09 30.93
N THR A 202 15.12 -23.20 30.22
CA THR A 202 15.23 -23.27 28.76
C THR A 202 14.65 -24.58 28.28
N ILE A 203 13.80 -24.53 27.25
CA ILE A 203 13.36 -25.73 26.53
C ILE A 203 13.62 -25.55 25.02
N HIS A 204 14.36 -26.48 24.43
CA HIS A 204 14.55 -26.53 22.98
C HIS A 204 13.55 -27.52 22.38
N ILE A 205 12.48 -27.01 21.76
CA ILE A 205 11.47 -27.83 21.07
C ILE A 205 12.09 -28.40 19.78
N PRO A 206 12.27 -29.73 19.64
CA PRO A 206 12.84 -30.31 18.43
C PRO A 206 11.91 -30.15 17.22
N SER A 207 12.48 -29.98 16.02
CA SER A 207 11.73 -29.90 14.75
C SER A 207 11.01 -31.21 14.35
N SER A 208 11.10 -32.26 15.18
CA SER A 208 10.29 -33.47 15.09
C SER A 208 8.89 -33.29 15.66
N ILE A 209 8.67 -32.32 16.56
CA ILE A 209 7.41 -32.06 17.24
C ILE A 209 6.42 -31.41 16.28
N THR A 210 5.25 -32.03 16.14
CA THR A 210 4.11 -31.51 15.37
C THR A 210 2.96 -31.02 16.25
N GLN A 211 2.93 -31.43 17.53
CA GLN A 211 1.87 -31.07 18.46
C GLN A 211 2.38 -30.79 19.89
N ILE A 212 1.78 -29.79 20.55
CA ILE A 212 1.92 -29.50 21.98
C ILE A 212 0.53 -29.66 22.63
N GLY A 213 0.44 -30.30 23.81
CA GLY A 213 -0.80 -30.51 24.56
C GLY A 213 -1.25 -29.28 25.35
N ASN A 214 -2.41 -29.35 26.00
CA ASN A 214 -2.85 -28.28 26.90
C ASN A 214 -1.89 -28.18 28.11
N ASN A 215 -1.77 -26.98 28.69
CA ASN A 215 -1.05 -26.71 29.94
C ASN A 215 0.43 -27.18 29.92
N CYS A 216 1.02 -27.39 28.74
CA CYS A 216 2.24 -28.20 28.58
C CYS A 216 3.45 -27.64 29.36
N PHE A 217 3.51 -26.33 29.51
CA PHE A 217 4.48 -25.56 30.30
C PHE A 217 3.78 -24.56 31.24
N GLU A 218 2.58 -24.87 31.74
CA GLU A 218 1.90 -24.03 32.74
C GLU A 218 2.76 -23.89 34.01
N ASN A 219 2.78 -22.71 34.64
CA ASN A 219 3.59 -22.42 35.83
C ASN A 219 5.09 -22.74 35.67
N CYS A 220 5.64 -22.63 34.46
CA CYS A 220 7.09 -22.74 34.20
C CYS A 220 7.80 -21.41 34.51
N ASP A 221 7.75 -21.00 35.79
CA ASP A 221 8.14 -19.69 36.31
C ASP A 221 9.52 -19.18 35.86
N SER A 222 10.47 -20.06 35.51
CA SER A 222 11.85 -19.73 35.12
C SER A 222 12.13 -19.62 33.60
N ILE A 223 11.18 -19.95 32.71
CA ILE A 223 11.42 -19.83 31.25
C ILE A 223 11.47 -18.36 30.88
N SER A 224 12.60 -17.89 30.33
CA SER A 224 12.80 -16.47 29.98
C SER A 224 12.46 -16.11 28.53
N GLU A 225 12.59 -17.07 27.61
CA GLU A 225 12.35 -16.93 26.18
C GLU A 225 11.79 -18.25 25.62
N ILE A 226 10.92 -18.18 24.60
CA ILE A 226 10.43 -19.37 23.89
C ILE A 226 10.36 -19.13 22.38
N VAL A 227 10.76 -20.16 21.61
CA VAL A 227 10.65 -20.21 20.16
C VAL A 227 9.80 -21.41 19.76
N ILE A 228 8.68 -21.18 19.08
CA ILE A 228 7.81 -22.24 18.56
C ILE A 228 8.17 -22.47 17.08
N PRO A 229 8.73 -23.63 16.72
CA PRO A 229 9.16 -23.91 15.35
C PRO A 229 7.98 -24.24 14.44
N ASN A 230 8.15 -24.01 13.13
CA ASN A 230 7.14 -24.25 12.09
C ASN A 230 6.74 -25.73 11.87
N SER A 231 7.38 -26.67 12.57
CA SER A 231 6.91 -28.04 12.68
C SER A 231 5.64 -28.16 13.54
N VAL A 232 5.44 -27.26 14.51
CA VAL A 232 4.29 -27.25 15.42
C VAL A 232 3.05 -26.72 14.70
N ILE A 233 2.21 -27.64 14.26
CA ILE A 233 0.94 -27.37 13.55
C ILE A 233 -0.22 -27.23 14.55
N HIS A 234 -0.15 -27.93 15.69
CA HIS A 234 -1.16 -27.94 16.74
C HIS A 234 -0.55 -27.63 18.09
N TRP A 235 -1.21 -26.80 18.89
CA TRP A 235 -0.80 -26.50 20.26
C TRP A 235 -2.04 -26.21 21.11
N GLY A 236 -2.00 -26.62 22.38
CA GLY A 236 -3.15 -26.63 23.28
C GLY A 236 -3.42 -25.30 23.99
N GLU A 237 -4.51 -25.25 24.73
CA GLU A 237 -4.86 -24.11 25.58
C GLU A 237 -3.91 -24.02 26.79
N ASN A 238 -3.73 -22.82 27.34
CA ASN A 238 -2.86 -22.53 28.50
C ASN A 238 -1.38 -22.98 28.35
N CYS A 239 -0.85 -23.28 27.14
CA CYS A 239 0.47 -23.92 26.97
C CYS A 239 1.61 -23.29 27.79
N PHE A 240 1.62 -21.97 27.96
CA PHE A 240 2.62 -21.20 28.70
C PHE A 240 1.95 -20.28 29.75
N CYS A 241 0.76 -20.67 30.24
CA CYS A 241 0.03 -19.92 31.26
C CYS A 241 0.91 -19.71 32.52
N SER A 242 0.90 -18.50 33.05
CA SER A 242 1.62 -18.07 34.25
C SER A 242 3.14 -18.31 34.22
N CYS A 243 3.78 -18.35 33.03
CA CYS A 243 5.25 -18.34 32.92
C CYS A 243 5.82 -16.97 33.34
N GLU A 244 5.99 -16.75 34.65
CA GLU A 244 6.24 -15.40 35.18
C GLU A 244 7.53 -14.73 34.68
N SER A 245 8.61 -15.47 34.41
CA SER A 245 9.86 -14.90 33.86
C SER A 245 9.87 -14.72 32.34
N LEU A 246 8.82 -15.14 31.62
CA LEU A 246 8.83 -15.12 30.15
C LEU A 246 8.85 -13.67 29.64
N THR A 247 9.91 -13.30 28.92
CA THR A 247 10.13 -11.93 28.42
C THR A 247 9.92 -11.77 26.91
N SER A 248 10.14 -12.84 26.13
CA SER A 248 9.99 -12.83 24.67
C SER A 248 9.43 -14.15 24.15
N VAL A 249 8.53 -14.05 23.17
CA VAL A 249 7.90 -15.16 22.45
C VAL A 249 8.13 -14.98 20.95
N ILE A 250 8.61 -16.02 20.27
CA ILE A 250 8.77 -16.03 18.80
C ILE A 250 7.99 -17.22 18.21
N LEU A 251 7.10 -16.93 17.26
CA LEU A 251 6.26 -17.91 16.57
C LEU A 251 6.61 -17.95 15.06
N TYR A 252 6.79 -19.16 14.52
CA TYR A 252 7.03 -19.40 13.10
C TYR A 252 5.98 -20.35 12.54
N GLY A 253 5.10 -19.89 11.64
CA GLY A 253 4.09 -20.71 10.96
C GLY A 253 2.80 -20.99 11.75
N GLN A 254 2.65 -20.51 12.98
CA GLN A 254 1.45 -20.75 13.80
C GLN A 254 0.26 -19.88 13.36
N LYS A 255 -0.72 -20.52 12.69
CA LYS A 255 -1.98 -19.89 12.26
C LYS A 255 -2.87 -19.38 13.38
N VAL A 256 -2.75 -19.92 14.58
CA VAL A 256 -3.64 -19.60 15.71
C VAL A 256 -2.81 -19.57 16.99
N ILE A 257 -3.02 -18.57 17.86
CA ILE A 257 -2.62 -18.63 19.26
C ILE A 257 -3.83 -19.16 20.07
N PRO A 258 -3.69 -20.28 20.81
CA PRO A 258 -4.77 -20.88 21.61
C PRO A 258 -5.32 -19.97 22.73
N ASN A 259 -6.44 -20.40 23.33
CA ASN A 259 -7.02 -19.70 24.48
C ASN A 259 -6.07 -19.75 25.70
N ASP A 260 -6.05 -18.64 26.45
CA ASP A 260 -5.26 -18.40 27.67
C ASP A 260 -3.74 -18.73 27.53
N CYS A 261 -3.22 -18.84 26.31
CA CYS A 261 -1.94 -19.49 26.02
C CYS A 261 -0.71 -18.87 26.71
N PHE A 262 -0.65 -17.53 26.80
CA PHE A 262 0.35 -16.75 27.55
C PHE A 262 -0.32 -15.92 28.67
N SER A 263 -1.51 -16.34 29.12
CA SER A 263 -2.23 -15.69 30.22
C SER A 263 -1.32 -15.58 31.45
N ARG A 264 -1.29 -14.41 32.09
CA ARG A 264 -0.45 -14.08 33.27
C ARG A 264 1.07 -14.17 33.07
N CYS A 265 1.57 -14.11 31.84
CA CYS A 265 3.01 -13.90 31.59
C CYS A 265 3.42 -12.45 31.94
N ASN A 266 3.47 -12.14 33.23
CA ASN A 266 3.55 -10.79 33.78
C ASN A 266 4.76 -9.99 33.27
N ASN A 267 5.88 -10.66 32.95
CA ASN A 267 7.10 -10.04 32.44
C ASN A 267 7.25 -10.04 30.91
N LEU A 268 6.26 -10.52 30.15
CA LEU A 268 6.32 -10.58 28.68
C LEU A 268 6.43 -9.17 28.10
N ILE A 269 7.51 -8.88 27.37
CA ILE A 269 7.79 -7.55 26.79
C ILE A 269 7.43 -7.53 25.31
N SER A 270 7.83 -8.59 24.59
CA SER A 270 7.74 -8.73 23.14
C SER A 270 7.11 -10.05 22.71
N VAL A 271 6.27 -9.96 21.68
CA VAL A 271 5.72 -11.13 20.97
C VAL A 271 5.92 -10.91 19.48
N GLU A 272 6.65 -11.81 18.85
CA GLU A 272 7.00 -11.78 17.43
C GLU A 272 6.39 -13.00 16.72
N PHE A 273 5.78 -12.76 15.55
CA PHE A 273 5.17 -13.79 14.71
C PHE A 273 5.30 -13.42 13.24
N ASP A 274 5.37 -14.43 12.37
CA ASP A 274 5.38 -14.23 10.93
C ASP A 274 3.97 -13.97 10.34
N THR A 275 3.90 -13.78 9.03
CA THR A 275 2.66 -13.47 8.28
C THR A 275 1.72 -14.67 8.11
N SER A 276 1.79 -15.69 8.97
CA SER A 276 0.90 -16.85 8.96
C SER A 276 -0.23 -16.78 10.00
N LEU A 277 -0.12 -15.91 11.01
CA LEU A 277 -1.06 -15.82 12.12
C LEU A 277 -2.43 -15.29 11.65
N GLU A 278 -3.47 -16.11 11.80
CA GLU A 278 -4.86 -15.82 11.41
C GLU A 278 -5.77 -15.51 12.62
N ARG A 279 -5.45 -16.00 13.83
CA ARG A 279 -6.27 -15.78 15.03
C ARG A 279 -5.47 -15.68 16.33
N ILE A 280 -5.88 -14.76 17.19
CA ILE A 280 -5.45 -14.64 18.58
C ILE A 280 -6.62 -15.07 19.48
N GLY A 281 -6.45 -16.14 20.27
CA GLY A 281 -7.51 -16.74 21.08
C GLY A 281 -7.93 -15.91 22.30
N ASN A 282 -9.01 -16.33 22.95
CA ASN A 282 -9.56 -15.70 24.15
C ASN A 282 -8.51 -15.67 25.26
N LYS A 283 -8.37 -14.54 25.96
CA LYS A 283 -7.42 -14.33 27.07
C LYS A 283 -5.95 -14.70 26.78
N SER A 284 -5.57 -14.85 25.52
CA SER A 284 -4.25 -15.39 25.12
C SER A 284 -3.04 -14.58 25.61
N PHE A 285 -3.20 -13.28 25.88
CA PHE A 285 -2.22 -12.41 26.55
C PHE A 285 -2.83 -11.69 27.77
N PHE A 286 -3.89 -12.25 28.36
CA PHE A 286 -4.54 -11.67 29.55
C PHE A 286 -3.52 -11.44 30.66
N ASN A 287 -3.51 -10.24 31.26
CA ASN A 287 -2.59 -9.85 32.33
C ASN A 287 -1.08 -9.93 31.97
N CYS A 288 -0.71 -9.82 30.69
CA CYS A 288 0.67 -9.60 30.28
C CYS A 288 1.10 -8.15 30.57
N MET A 289 1.23 -7.80 31.86
CA MET A 289 1.36 -6.41 32.32
C MET A 289 2.49 -5.60 31.67
N ARG A 290 3.59 -6.25 31.25
CA ARG A 290 4.75 -5.60 30.62
C ARG A 290 4.75 -5.62 29.08
N LEU A 291 3.70 -6.16 28.45
CA LEU A 291 3.61 -6.30 27.00
C LEU A 291 3.52 -4.92 26.36
N SER A 292 4.55 -4.59 25.57
CA SER A 292 4.73 -3.25 24.99
C SER A 292 5.23 -3.27 23.55
N LYS A 293 5.67 -4.43 23.05
CA LYS A 293 6.05 -4.68 21.66
C LYS A 293 5.22 -5.83 21.09
N ILE A 294 4.12 -5.50 20.42
CA ILE A 294 3.36 -6.45 19.60
C ILE A 294 2.86 -5.75 18.34
N ASN A 295 3.21 -6.30 17.18
CA ASN A 295 2.89 -5.75 15.87
C ASN A 295 1.93 -6.72 15.16
N LEU A 296 0.63 -6.42 15.15
CA LEU A 296 -0.38 -7.32 14.56
C LEU A 296 -0.21 -7.44 13.04
N VAL A 297 -0.09 -8.67 12.52
CA VAL A 297 0.14 -8.94 11.10
C VAL A 297 -1.13 -8.83 10.25
N THR A 298 -0.95 -8.49 8.97
CA THR A 298 -2.03 -8.34 7.98
C THR A 298 -2.82 -9.63 7.70
N SER A 299 -2.35 -10.80 8.13
CA SER A 299 -3.06 -12.07 8.04
C SER A 299 -4.11 -12.29 9.14
N LEU A 300 -4.08 -11.50 10.22
CA LEU A 300 -4.90 -11.69 11.43
C LEU A 300 -6.38 -11.35 11.18
N LYS A 301 -7.30 -12.28 11.44
CA LYS A 301 -8.74 -12.17 11.16
C LYS A 301 -9.62 -12.03 12.40
N GLU A 302 -9.15 -12.50 13.55
CA GLU A 302 -9.96 -12.72 14.76
C GLU A 302 -9.12 -12.45 16.01
N ILE A 303 -9.64 -11.59 16.92
CA ILE A 303 -9.07 -11.33 18.25
C ILE A 303 -10.12 -11.74 19.29
N GLY A 304 -9.78 -12.70 20.15
CA GLY A 304 -10.71 -13.28 21.12
C GLY A 304 -11.06 -12.38 22.31
N THR A 305 -12.10 -12.79 23.02
CA THR A 305 -12.57 -12.22 24.29
C THR A 305 -11.41 -11.99 25.26
N ARG A 306 -11.24 -10.74 25.72
CA ARG A 306 -10.23 -10.30 26.70
C ARG A 306 -8.77 -10.65 26.33
N ALA A 307 -8.47 -10.84 25.04
CA ALA A 307 -7.16 -11.30 24.56
C ALA A 307 -5.97 -10.48 25.08
N PHE A 308 -6.09 -9.16 25.17
CA PHE A 308 -5.05 -8.23 25.66
C PHE A 308 -5.46 -7.51 26.95
N SER A 309 -6.52 -7.96 27.63
CA SER A 309 -7.00 -7.32 28.85
C SER A 309 -5.88 -7.29 29.93
N TRP A 310 -5.73 -6.17 30.63
CA TRP A 310 -4.65 -5.89 31.59
C TRP A 310 -3.21 -5.83 31.00
N CYS A 311 -3.04 -5.61 29.70
CA CYS A 311 -1.72 -5.33 29.08
C CYS A 311 -1.22 -3.91 29.40
N ASN A 312 -0.90 -3.65 30.67
CA ASN A 312 -0.67 -2.32 31.21
C ASN A 312 0.47 -1.51 30.56
N ALA A 313 1.46 -2.12 29.91
CA ALA A 313 2.53 -1.41 29.21
C ALA A 313 2.22 -1.12 27.72
N LEU A 314 1.08 -1.58 27.20
CA LEU A 314 0.68 -1.37 25.81
C LEU A 314 0.22 0.08 25.61
N LYS A 315 1.03 0.89 24.92
CA LYS A 315 0.73 2.32 24.70
C LYS A 315 -0.15 2.59 23.49
N GLN A 316 -0.02 1.78 22.44
CA GLN A 316 -0.77 1.95 21.21
C GLN A 316 -1.00 0.58 20.54
N ILE A 317 -2.10 0.43 19.82
CA ILE A 317 -2.28 -0.71 18.92
C ILE A 317 -3.13 -0.33 17.69
N ASP A 318 -2.66 -0.80 16.53
CA ASP A 318 -3.33 -0.70 15.23
C ASP A 318 -3.91 -2.07 14.87
N ILE A 319 -5.23 -2.17 14.71
CA ILE A 319 -5.91 -3.43 14.41
C ILE A 319 -6.09 -3.56 12.88
N PRO A 320 -5.38 -4.49 12.20
CA PRO A 320 -5.29 -4.54 10.74
C PRO A 320 -6.64 -4.79 10.08
N SER A 321 -6.79 -4.34 8.82
CA SER A 321 -8.08 -4.37 8.10
C SER A 321 -8.55 -5.77 7.70
N SER A 322 -7.78 -6.80 8.00
CA SER A 322 -8.16 -8.22 7.94
C SER A 322 -9.04 -8.65 9.11
N VAL A 323 -8.99 -7.96 10.26
CA VAL A 323 -9.71 -8.35 11.46
C VAL A 323 -11.19 -8.08 11.26
N ASN A 324 -12.00 -9.14 11.32
CA ASN A 324 -13.46 -9.10 11.12
C ASN A 324 -14.23 -9.25 12.43
N TYR A 325 -13.56 -9.67 13.50
CA TYR A 325 -14.13 -9.93 14.82
C TYR A 325 -13.15 -9.56 15.92
N ILE A 326 -13.64 -8.82 16.93
CA ILE A 326 -12.96 -8.55 18.19
C ILE A 326 -13.94 -8.86 19.34
N GLY A 327 -13.59 -9.82 20.19
CA GLY A 327 -14.43 -10.29 21.28
C GLY A 327 -14.46 -9.37 22.52
N GLU A 328 -15.39 -9.67 23.42
CA GLU A 328 -15.73 -8.87 24.59
C GLU A 328 -14.49 -8.51 25.43
N GLY A 329 -14.36 -7.23 25.81
CA GLY A 329 -13.29 -6.79 26.70
C GLY A 329 -11.85 -6.92 26.16
N ALA A 330 -11.64 -7.10 24.85
CA ALA A 330 -10.33 -7.46 24.28
C ALA A 330 -9.15 -6.57 24.73
N PHE A 331 -9.35 -5.27 24.95
CA PHE A 331 -8.34 -4.31 25.43
C PHE A 331 -8.66 -3.71 26.81
N SER A 332 -9.67 -4.23 27.52
CA SER A 332 -10.08 -3.71 28.82
C SER A 332 -8.92 -3.65 29.84
N ASN A 333 -8.90 -2.61 30.68
CA ASN A 333 -7.88 -2.33 31.70
C ASN A 333 -6.45 -2.22 31.14
N CYS A 334 -6.26 -1.79 29.88
CA CYS A 334 -4.93 -1.41 29.37
C CYS A 334 -4.58 0.02 29.81
N LEU A 335 -4.15 0.19 31.07
CA LEU A 335 -4.10 1.50 31.73
C LEU A 335 -3.26 2.60 31.05
N ASN A 336 -2.23 2.24 30.26
CA ASN A 336 -1.40 3.20 29.51
C ASN A 336 -1.74 3.28 28.00
N LEU A 337 -2.83 2.66 27.54
CA LEU A 337 -3.22 2.66 26.13
C LEU A 337 -3.74 4.05 25.73
N THR A 338 -2.90 4.83 25.05
CA THR A 338 -3.26 6.19 24.58
C THR A 338 -3.90 6.17 23.20
N ARG A 339 -3.68 5.12 22.41
CA ARG A 339 -4.12 5.04 21.01
C ARG A 339 -4.62 3.64 20.61
N LEU A 340 -5.90 3.53 20.28
CA LEU A 340 -6.54 2.31 19.74
C LEU A 340 -7.21 2.63 18.40
N VAL A 341 -6.72 2.03 17.30
CA VAL A 341 -7.21 2.34 15.95
C VAL A 341 -7.59 1.07 15.19
N ILE A 342 -8.87 0.93 14.86
CA ILE A 342 -9.40 -0.20 14.10
C ILE A 342 -9.54 0.21 12.62
N HIS A 343 -8.97 -0.60 11.73
CA HIS A 343 -8.89 -0.28 10.30
C HIS A 343 -9.91 -0.98 9.41
N ASN A 344 -10.63 -1.99 9.92
CA ASN A 344 -11.78 -2.55 9.23
C ASN A 344 -13.05 -1.85 9.73
N ASP A 345 -13.65 -0.99 8.90
CA ASP A 345 -14.90 -0.28 9.20
C ASP A 345 -16.13 -1.20 9.23
N GLN A 346 -15.97 -2.49 8.92
CA GLN A 346 -17.00 -3.54 8.99
C GLN A 346 -16.65 -4.62 10.04
N CYS A 347 -15.69 -4.37 10.92
CA CYS A 347 -15.36 -5.31 12.01
C CYS A 347 -16.53 -5.45 12.98
N TYR A 348 -16.92 -6.69 13.30
CA TYR A 348 -17.77 -6.98 14.44
C TYR A 348 -17.00 -6.78 15.74
N ILE A 349 -17.63 -6.15 16.72
CA ILE A 349 -17.03 -5.79 18.01
C ILE A 349 -18.08 -6.06 19.10
N GLU A 350 -17.68 -6.78 20.13
CA GLU A 350 -18.52 -7.09 21.29
C GLU A 350 -18.44 -5.99 22.37
N GLU A 351 -19.04 -6.23 23.54
CA GLU A 351 -19.15 -5.26 24.62
C GLU A 351 -17.82 -5.05 25.38
N HIS A 352 -17.69 -3.91 26.06
CA HIS A 352 -16.60 -3.60 27.01
C HIS A 352 -15.18 -3.56 26.44
N LEU A 353 -15.04 -3.44 25.12
CA LEU A 353 -13.79 -3.48 24.34
C LEU A 353 -12.60 -2.78 25.02
N PHE A 354 -12.80 -1.60 25.59
CA PHE A 354 -11.76 -0.77 26.20
C PHE A 354 -12.15 -0.21 27.58
N ASP A 355 -13.11 -0.85 28.27
CA ASP A 355 -13.46 -0.60 29.67
C ASP A 355 -12.20 -0.48 30.56
N GLY A 356 -12.09 0.57 31.36
CA GLY A 356 -10.92 0.86 32.20
C GLY A 356 -9.68 1.41 31.46
N CYS A 357 -9.78 1.82 30.18
CA CYS A 357 -8.66 2.46 29.46
C CYS A 357 -8.63 3.99 29.61
N ASP A 358 -8.45 4.47 30.86
CA ASP A 358 -8.49 5.90 31.21
C ASP A 358 -7.52 6.80 30.41
N SER A 359 -6.43 6.25 29.88
CA SER A 359 -5.41 7.01 29.15
C SER A 359 -5.72 7.24 27.66
N LEU A 360 -6.85 6.76 27.12
CA LEU A 360 -7.17 6.89 25.68
C LEU A 360 -7.36 8.35 25.25
N VAL A 361 -6.56 8.77 24.28
CA VAL A 361 -6.59 10.11 23.64
C VAL A 361 -6.87 10.02 22.13
N GLN A 362 -6.59 8.89 21.48
CA GLN A 362 -6.96 8.64 20.09
C GLN A 362 -7.67 7.28 19.95
N LEU A 363 -8.94 7.33 19.54
CA LEU A 363 -9.79 6.15 19.39
C LEU A 363 -10.45 6.16 18.00
N LYS A 364 -10.30 5.06 17.23
CA LYS A 364 -11.09 4.81 16.01
C LYS A 364 -11.74 3.44 16.10
N LEU A 365 -13.07 3.44 16.05
CA LEU A 365 -13.93 2.26 16.01
C LEU A 365 -14.76 2.25 14.72
N PRO A 366 -15.19 1.08 14.21
CA PRO A 366 -16.24 0.98 13.20
C PRO A 366 -17.58 1.50 13.75
N LEU A 367 -18.42 2.01 12.85
CA LEU A 367 -19.78 2.46 13.13
C LEU A 367 -20.76 1.69 12.24
N ILE A 368 -21.78 1.08 12.85
CA ILE A 368 -22.84 0.38 12.12
C ILE A 368 -24.10 1.23 12.25
N ASN A 369 -24.62 1.76 11.13
CA ASN A 369 -25.78 2.69 11.11
C ASN A 369 -25.59 3.89 12.07
N ASN A 370 -24.37 4.43 12.12
CA ASN A 370 -23.92 5.49 13.04
C ASN A 370 -24.12 5.13 14.53
N ILE A 371 -24.26 3.86 14.90
CA ILE A 371 -24.21 3.35 16.28
C ILE A 371 -22.86 2.66 16.49
N TYR A 372 -22.34 2.69 17.71
CA TYR A 372 -21.32 1.73 18.11
C TYR A 372 -21.92 0.30 18.08
N PRO A 373 -21.15 -0.72 17.67
CA PRO A 373 -21.70 -2.08 17.50
C PRO A 373 -22.25 -2.73 18.77
N SER A 374 -21.84 -2.25 19.95
CA SER A 374 -22.06 -2.88 21.25
C SER A 374 -22.53 -1.87 22.32
N ALA A 375 -23.10 -2.38 23.42
CA ALA A 375 -23.53 -1.56 24.56
C ALA A 375 -22.31 -1.13 25.40
N THR A 376 -21.82 0.08 25.15
CA THR A 376 -20.76 0.71 25.94
C THR A 376 -21.25 0.99 27.38
N ASN A 377 -20.47 0.58 28.37
CA ASN A 377 -20.81 0.77 29.79
C ASN A 377 -20.60 2.24 30.23
N ASP A 378 -20.98 2.61 31.46
CA ASP A 378 -20.83 4.00 31.91
C ASP A 378 -19.39 4.53 31.91
N HIS A 379 -18.37 3.68 32.11
CA HIS A 379 -16.96 4.06 32.03
C HIS A 379 -16.52 4.30 30.59
N GLU A 380 -16.78 3.36 29.68
CA GLU A 380 -16.55 3.55 28.25
C GLU A 380 -17.34 4.75 27.72
N ASN A 381 -18.56 4.95 28.21
CA ASN A 381 -19.38 6.11 27.87
C ASN A 381 -18.71 7.41 28.33
N ASP A 382 -18.07 7.45 29.51
CA ASP A 382 -17.33 8.62 29.99
C ASP A 382 -15.99 8.81 29.24
N VAL A 383 -15.24 7.75 28.93
CA VAL A 383 -14.05 7.82 28.06
C VAL A 383 -14.42 8.35 26.68
N LEU A 384 -15.53 7.88 26.11
CA LEU A 384 -16.07 8.37 24.84
C LEU A 384 -16.55 9.83 24.95
N LYS A 385 -17.26 10.24 26.01
CA LYS A 385 -17.64 11.65 26.25
C LYS A 385 -16.42 12.56 26.37
N ASN A 386 -15.41 12.14 27.13
CA ASN A 386 -14.16 12.88 27.35
C ASN A 386 -13.32 13.02 26.07
N ASN A 387 -13.45 12.08 25.13
CA ASN A 387 -12.88 12.16 23.79
C ASN A 387 -13.84 12.76 22.73
N HIS A 388 -15.02 13.25 23.14
CA HIS A 388 -16.07 13.84 22.27
C HIS A 388 -16.73 12.89 21.25
N ILE A 389 -16.98 11.63 21.64
CA ILE A 389 -17.37 10.52 20.73
C ILE A 389 -18.83 10.03 20.93
N LEU A 390 -19.49 10.38 22.05
CA LEU A 390 -20.89 9.99 22.31
C LEU A 390 -21.85 11.18 22.45
N SER A 391 -22.75 11.33 21.48
CA SER A 391 -24.11 11.79 21.74
C SER A 391 -25.11 11.05 20.86
N LYS A 392 -26.20 10.55 21.46
CA LYS A 392 -27.36 10.04 20.71
C LYS A 392 -28.65 10.33 21.48
N ALA A 393 -29.71 10.61 20.73
CA ALA A 393 -31.04 11.04 21.18
C ALA A 393 -31.15 12.44 21.83
N LYS A 394 -31.46 13.44 20.98
CA LYS A 394 -32.18 14.70 21.30
C LYS A 394 -31.59 15.61 22.39
N ILE A 395 -30.79 16.61 21.99
CA ILE A 395 -30.40 17.74 22.84
C ILE A 395 -30.87 19.06 22.21
N HIS A 396 -31.74 19.80 22.91
CA HIS A 396 -32.27 21.10 22.51
C HIS A 396 -31.62 22.27 23.29
N SER A 397 -30.39 22.11 23.76
CA SER A 397 -29.71 23.10 24.61
C SER A 397 -28.19 23.03 24.47
N PHE A 398 -27.58 24.12 24.01
CA PHE A 398 -26.13 24.34 24.09
C PHE A 398 -25.75 24.81 25.51
N HIS A 399 -24.60 24.38 26.04
CA HIS A 399 -24.03 24.89 27.28
C HIS A 399 -22.53 25.12 27.13
N PHE A 400 -22.06 26.29 27.58
CA PHE A 400 -20.67 26.71 27.54
C PHE A 400 -19.97 26.33 28.84
N ASN A 401 -18.76 25.77 28.77
CA ASN A 401 -17.87 25.65 29.92
C ASN A 401 -17.08 26.97 30.06
N GLN A 402 -17.12 27.60 31.23
CA GLN A 402 -16.51 28.92 31.45
C GLN A 402 -14.97 28.94 31.37
N ASN A 403 -14.33 27.76 31.32
CA ASN A 403 -12.88 27.62 31.17
C ASN A 403 -12.42 27.14 29.78
N THR A 404 -13.32 26.92 28.81
CA THR A 404 -12.96 26.48 27.45
C THR A 404 -12.94 27.67 26.48
N ASN A 405 -11.79 27.93 25.86
CA ASN A 405 -11.65 28.94 24.81
C ASN A 405 -12.25 28.47 23.46
N SER A 406 -13.01 27.37 23.44
CA SER A 406 -13.57 26.70 22.26
C SER A 406 -15.09 26.53 22.37
N ILE A 407 -15.79 26.54 21.23
CA ILE A 407 -17.18 26.07 21.11
C ILE A 407 -17.24 24.87 20.17
N ILE A 408 -18.08 23.88 20.50
CA ILE A 408 -18.30 22.68 19.69
C ILE A 408 -19.80 22.58 19.36
N PHE A 409 -20.15 22.73 18.08
CA PHE A 409 -21.49 22.46 17.56
C PHE A 409 -21.55 21.07 16.96
N ASP A 410 -22.00 20.10 17.75
CA ASP A 410 -22.32 18.74 17.30
C ASP A 410 -23.77 18.40 17.65
N ASN A 411 -24.62 18.22 16.63
CA ASN A 411 -26.02 17.93 16.82
C ASN A 411 -26.53 17.05 15.68
N ASN A 412 -27.20 15.94 16.03
CA ASN A 412 -27.77 14.97 15.09
C ASN A 412 -29.10 15.46 14.47
N THR A 413 -29.05 16.63 13.82
CA THR A 413 -30.17 17.26 13.11
C THR A 413 -29.66 17.89 11.82
N GLU A 414 -30.09 17.36 10.69
CA GLU A 414 -29.62 17.75 9.35
C GLU A 414 -29.76 19.26 9.10
N LYS A 415 -30.83 19.90 9.59
CA LYS A 415 -31.07 21.35 9.44
C LYS A 415 -31.08 22.10 10.76
N ILE A 416 -30.37 23.22 10.78
CA ILE A 416 -30.41 24.27 11.80
C ILE A 416 -30.90 25.56 11.13
N GLU A 417 -32.10 26.02 11.51
CA GLU A 417 -32.77 27.22 10.99
C GLU A 417 -32.99 28.21 12.15
N GLU A 418 -32.71 29.49 11.92
CA GLU A 418 -32.79 30.63 12.87
C GLU A 418 -32.16 30.41 14.27
N LEU A 419 -30.82 30.42 14.35
CA LEU A 419 -30.10 30.35 15.62
C LEU A 419 -29.67 31.74 16.15
N ARG A 420 -30.23 32.19 17.29
CA ARG A 420 -29.78 33.38 18.03
C ARG A 420 -29.29 33.01 19.43
N ILE A 421 -27.99 33.20 19.69
CA ILE A 421 -27.35 32.99 21.00
C ILE A 421 -26.34 34.12 21.25
N ASP A 422 -26.34 34.70 22.46
CA ASP A 422 -25.25 35.56 22.93
C ASP A 422 -24.02 34.70 23.27
N ILE A 423 -22.91 34.91 22.56
CA ILE A 423 -21.68 34.12 22.71
C ILE A 423 -20.66 34.87 23.59
N PRO A 424 -19.99 34.19 24.56
CA PRO A 424 -18.94 34.79 25.38
C PRO A 424 -17.74 35.33 24.57
N THR A 425 -17.26 36.53 24.92
CA THR A 425 -16.24 37.27 24.16
C THR A 425 -14.80 36.74 24.29
N ASN A 426 -14.56 35.74 25.15
CA ASN A 426 -13.24 35.15 25.43
C ASN A 426 -12.90 33.92 24.57
N ILE A 427 -13.78 33.54 23.64
CA ILE A 427 -13.65 32.33 22.82
C ILE A 427 -12.72 32.58 21.63
N THR A 428 -11.74 31.70 21.46
CA THR A 428 -10.72 31.78 20.40
C THR A 428 -10.81 30.65 19.37
N SER A 429 -11.63 29.62 19.58
CA SER A 429 -11.81 28.56 18.58
C SER A 429 -13.26 28.05 18.46
N PHE A 430 -13.59 27.49 17.30
CA PHE A 430 -14.95 27.07 16.95
C PHE A 430 -14.91 25.75 16.17
N TYR A 431 -15.82 24.83 16.45
CA TYR A 431 -15.91 23.53 15.78
C TYR A 431 -17.33 23.25 15.28
N LEU A 432 -17.47 22.80 14.03
CA LEU A 432 -18.71 22.29 13.45
C LEU A 432 -18.57 20.81 13.08
N SER A 433 -19.53 20.02 13.56
CA SER A 433 -19.59 18.58 13.35
C SER A 433 -20.12 18.20 11.96
N SER A 434 -19.88 16.93 11.62
CA SER A 434 -20.33 16.24 10.42
C SER A 434 -21.84 16.09 10.26
N SER A 435 -22.58 16.23 11.37
CA SER A 435 -24.00 15.92 11.49
C SER A 435 -24.94 17.01 10.95
N ILE A 436 -24.39 18.17 10.55
CA ILE A 436 -25.13 19.39 10.18
C ILE A 436 -25.01 19.61 8.67
N THR A 437 -26.13 19.61 7.94
CA THR A 437 -26.17 19.79 6.47
C THR A 437 -26.78 21.13 6.04
N SER A 438 -27.42 21.89 6.93
CA SER A 438 -27.66 23.34 6.75
C SER A 438 -27.59 24.11 8.08
N PHE A 439 -26.99 25.30 8.07
CA PHE A 439 -26.77 26.17 9.22
C PHE A 439 -26.96 27.63 8.78
N GLN A 440 -27.96 28.32 9.33
CA GLN A 440 -28.18 29.77 9.11
C GLN A 440 -28.06 30.53 10.43
N ALA A 441 -27.12 31.48 10.47
CA ALA A 441 -26.73 32.21 11.68
C ALA A 441 -26.35 33.67 11.35
N GLU A 442 -27.29 34.43 10.77
CA GLU A 442 -27.07 35.85 10.50
C GLU A 442 -26.65 36.62 11.77
N TYR A 443 -25.65 37.48 11.64
CA TYR A 443 -25.13 38.38 12.69
C TYR A 443 -24.51 37.70 13.94
N LEU A 444 -24.31 36.37 13.95
CA LEU A 444 -23.84 35.64 15.14
C LEU A 444 -22.36 35.91 15.50
N PHE A 445 -21.53 36.30 14.54
CA PHE A 445 -20.06 36.36 14.70
C PHE A 445 -19.42 37.76 14.62
N ASP A 446 -20.19 38.81 14.29
CA ASP A 446 -19.65 40.14 13.91
C ASP A 446 -18.78 40.84 14.98
N ASN A 447 -18.83 40.39 16.24
CA ASN A 447 -18.10 40.99 17.36
C ASN A 447 -17.15 40.01 18.09
N ILE A 448 -16.82 38.86 17.50
CA ILE A 448 -16.09 37.76 18.16
C ILE A 448 -14.73 37.52 17.49
N ASN A 449 -13.68 37.34 18.29
CA ASN A 449 -12.30 37.17 17.83
C ASN A 449 -11.87 35.69 17.82
N ILE A 450 -12.60 34.88 17.05
CA ILE A 450 -12.27 33.46 16.79
C ILE A 450 -10.98 33.43 15.98
N LYS A 451 -9.95 32.75 16.50
CA LYS A 451 -8.64 32.57 15.87
C LYS A 451 -8.55 31.28 15.08
N GLU A 452 -9.29 30.25 15.47
CA GLU A 452 -9.25 28.92 14.87
C GLU A 452 -10.66 28.35 14.59
N LEU A 453 -10.93 27.91 13.36
CA LEU A 453 -12.16 27.19 13.00
C LEU A 453 -11.81 25.73 12.65
N VAL A 454 -12.66 24.77 13.03
CA VAL A 454 -12.46 23.34 12.75
C VAL A 454 -13.75 22.75 12.21
N LEU A 455 -13.69 22.09 11.07
CA LEU A 455 -14.83 21.52 10.36
C LEU A 455 -14.53 20.04 10.12
N SER A 456 -15.36 19.10 10.61
CA SER A 456 -14.92 17.68 10.71
C SER A 456 -15.43 16.73 9.61
N SER A 457 -16.68 16.82 9.16
CA SER A 457 -17.16 16.12 7.94
C SER A 457 -18.40 16.76 7.31
N LEU A 458 -18.26 17.96 6.73
CA LEU A 458 -19.31 18.54 5.88
C LEU A 458 -19.46 17.76 4.56
N SER A 459 -20.68 17.76 4.01
CA SER A 459 -21.08 16.94 2.84
C SER A 459 -21.69 17.72 1.69
N ASP A 460 -22.23 18.91 1.97
CA ASP A 460 -22.55 19.93 0.99
C ASP A 460 -22.09 21.24 1.60
N ASP A 461 -21.24 21.90 0.86
CA ASP A 461 -20.14 22.58 1.51
C ASP A 461 -20.48 24.07 1.70
N ARG A 462 -21.53 24.50 0.96
CA ARG A 462 -22.32 25.74 0.98
C ARG A 462 -22.59 26.36 2.34
N LEU A 463 -22.63 25.52 3.37
CA LEU A 463 -22.63 25.89 4.78
C LEU A 463 -21.66 27.02 5.14
N ILE A 464 -20.45 26.98 4.58
CA ILE A 464 -19.38 27.89 4.97
C ILE A 464 -19.63 29.33 4.51
N SER A 465 -20.28 29.54 3.35
CA SER A 465 -20.62 30.89 2.85
C SER A 465 -21.36 31.74 3.87
N ILE A 466 -22.16 31.05 4.65
CA ILE A 466 -23.16 31.58 5.57
C ILE A 466 -22.52 31.99 6.91
N LEU A 467 -21.24 31.62 7.16
CA LEU A 467 -20.57 31.86 8.44
C LEU A 467 -19.88 33.23 8.56
N ASP A 468 -19.39 33.79 7.46
CA ASP A 468 -18.74 35.13 7.34
C ASP A 468 -17.76 35.57 8.47
N ILE A 469 -16.95 34.63 8.99
CA ILE A 469 -16.07 34.85 10.16
C ILE A 469 -14.73 35.50 9.74
N LYS A 470 -14.73 36.81 9.51
CA LYS A 470 -13.62 37.57 8.90
C LYS A 470 -12.27 37.53 9.68
N ASN A 471 -12.30 37.27 10.99
CA ASN A 471 -11.12 37.38 11.87
C ASN A 471 -10.29 36.09 12.05
N VAL A 472 -10.70 34.96 11.45
CA VAL A 472 -10.07 33.67 11.74
C VAL A 472 -8.67 33.57 11.15
N THR A 473 -7.70 33.16 11.98
CA THR A 473 -6.25 33.11 11.67
C THR A 473 -5.71 31.74 11.28
N ARG A 474 -6.44 30.67 11.58
CA ARG A 474 -6.12 29.27 11.23
C ARG A 474 -7.43 28.53 11.03
N ILE A 475 -7.54 27.65 10.05
CA ILE A 475 -8.71 26.79 9.94
C ILE A 475 -8.26 25.35 9.65
N VAL A 476 -9.04 24.39 10.10
CA VAL A 476 -8.86 22.96 9.85
C VAL A 476 -10.13 22.45 9.19
N LEU A 477 -9.98 21.72 8.09
CA LEU A 477 -11.08 21.37 7.20
C LEU A 477 -11.38 19.85 7.20
N PRO A 478 -12.56 19.46 6.69
CA PRO A 478 -13.07 18.11 6.87
C PRO A 478 -12.33 17.04 6.07
N SER A 479 -11.79 16.06 6.80
CA SER A 479 -11.15 14.83 6.30
C SER A 479 -11.97 14.02 5.27
N THR A 480 -13.26 14.34 5.09
CA THR A 480 -14.20 13.72 4.14
C THR A 480 -14.52 14.56 2.91
N LEU A 481 -14.21 15.87 2.93
CA LEU A 481 -14.75 16.85 1.99
C LEU A 481 -14.54 16.38 0.54
N LYS A 482 -15.55 16.61 -0.30
CA LYS A 482 -15.58 16.10 -1.68
C LYS A 482 -15.81 17.13 -2.76
N VAL A 483 -15.94 18.39 -2.37
CA VAL A 483 -16.02 19.54 -3.23
C VAL A 483 -15.58 20.78 -2.44
N ILE A 484 -15.87 21.96 -2.99
CA ILE A 484 -16.80 22.88 -2.32
C ILE A 484 -17.89 23.24 -3.41
N HIS A 485 -18.94 24.10 -3.31
CA HIS A 485 -20.07 24.08 -4.31
C HIS A 485 -20.21 25.15 -5.47
N LYS A 486 -20.44 26.45 -5.25
CA LYS A 486 -19.92 27.66 -5.94
C LYS A 486 -19.59 28.78 -4.90
N ASP A 487 -18.32 29.29 -4.82
CA ASP A 487 -17.75 30.48 -4.10
C ASP A 487 -16.65 30.50 -2.85
N SER A 488 -16.29 29.49 -2.00
CA SER A 488 -15.57 29.25 -0.63
C SER A 488 -15.59 30.04 0.78
N PHE A 489 -14.68 30.96 1.22
CA PHE A 489 -14.60 31.68 2.54
C PHE A 489 -14.03 33.16 2.43
N SER A 490 -14.44 34.04 1.50
CA SER A 490 -13.76 35.34 1.20
C SER A 490 -13.46 36.26 2.37
N TYR A 491 -12.36 37.02 2.24
CA TYR A 491 -11.94 38.13 3.09
C TYR A 491 -11.70 37.72 4.56
N TYR A 492 -11.22 36.50 4.80
CA TYR A 492 -10.85 36.04 6.16
C TYR A 492 -9.53 36.71 6.64
N SER A 493 -8.87 36.18 7.67
CA SER A 493 -7.57 36.68 8.17
C SER A 493 -6.52 35.57 8.43
N ILE A 494 -6.56 34.46 7.68
CA ILE A 494 -5.73 33.28 7.92
C ILE A 494 -4.22 33.52 7.70
N LYS A 495 -3.40 32.83 8.52
CA LYS A 495 -1.93 32.88 8.58
C LYS A 495 -1.24 31.57 8.24
N GLU A 496 -1.93 30.47 8.47
CA GLU A 496 -1.70 29.15 7.88
C GLU A 496 -3.05 28.43 7.76
N ILE A 497 -3.13 27.54 6.78
CA ILE A 497 -3.99 26.37 6.78
C ILE A 497 -3.25 25.26 5.98
N HIS A 498 -3.96 24.34 5.36
CA HIS A 498 -3.84 22.88 5.44
C HIS A 498 -5.25 22.37 5.05
N ILE A 499 -5.43 21.66 3.93
CA ILE A 499 -6.77 21.38 3.38
C ILE A 499 -6.94 19.95 2.87
N PRO A 500 -8.01 19.23 3.26
CA PRO A 500 -8.20 17.77 3.31
C PRO A 500 -7.63 16.83 2.25
N ASN A 501 -7.77 15.55 2.50
CA ASN A 501 -7.17 14.54 1.63
C ASN A 501 -8.22 14.08 0.59
N SER A 502 -9.50 14.01 0.94
CA SER A 502 -10.50 13.23 0.19
C SER A 502 -10.75 13.77 -1.19
N VAL A 503 -11.17 15.01 -1.27
CA VAL A 503 -10.29 16.10 -1.66
C VAL A 503 -9.57 15.77 -3.01
N THR A 504 -10.40 15.85 -4.09
CA THR A 504 -10.13 15.71 -5.54
C THR A 504 -10.84 16.79 -6.44
N ARG A 505 -11.36 17.96 -6.00
CA ARG A 505 -12.54 18.72 -6.61
C ARG A 505 -12.93 20.21 -6.17
N ILE A 506 -12.67 21.27 -6.94
CA ILE A 506 -12.70 22.70 -6.54
C ILE A 506 -12.77 23.64 -7.84
N GLU A 507 -13.69 24.62 -8.06
CA GLU A 507 -13.40 26.02 -8.66
C GLU A 507 -13.29 27.41 -7.61
N ASP A 508 -13.99 28.26 -8.55
CA ASP A 508 -13.85 29.72 -9.07
C ASP A 508 -14.32 30.98 -8.23
N HIS A 509 -13.58 31.91 -7.55
CA HIS A 509 -12.28 32.11 -6.73
C HIS A 509 -12.17 31.37 -5.35
N SER A 510 -11.06 30.72 -4.88
CA SER A 510 -11.01 30.02 -3.54
C SER A 510 -9.81 30.23 -2.63
N PHE A 511 -9.17 31.39 -2.63
CA PHE A 511 -8.84 31.95 -1.33
C PHE A 511 -8.60 33.45 -1.43
N TYR A 512 -9.58 34.40 -1.51
CA TYR A 512 -9.62 35.88 -1.82
C TYR A 512 -9.62 37.02 -0.72
N SER A 513 -8.57 37.87 -0.71
CA SER A 513 -8.09 38.96 0.19
C SER A 513 -7.56 38.77 1.67
N CYS A 514 -7.23 37.58 2.22
CA CYS A 514 -6.37 37.29 3.41
C CYS A 514 -4.89 37.63 3.21
N LYS A 515 -4.56 38.91 3.10
CA LYS A 515 -3.20 39.45 2.97
C LYS A 515 -2.16 39.01 4.05
N LEU A 516 -2.46 38.06 4.95
CA LEU A 516 -1.70 37.62 6.14
C LEU A 516 -1.07 36.20 6.10
N LEU A 517 -1.40 35.34 5.11
CA LEU A 517 -0.84 33.97 5.07
C LEU A 517 0.54 33.91 4.43
N GLU A 518 1.30 32.86 4.74
CA GLU A 518 2.75 32.86 4.52
C GLU A 518 3.33 31.63 3.77
N SER A 519 2.72 30.43 3.83
CA SER A 519 3.38 29.18 3.41
C SER A 519 2.47 28.02 2.97
N LEU A 520 3.04 27.03 2.25
CA LEU A 520 2.37 26.38 1.11
C LEU A 520 3.20 25.29 0.35
N PHE A 521 2.54 24.33 -0.35
CA PHE A 521 2.76 22.86 -0.44
C PHE A 521 1.95 22.25 -1.64
N ILE A 522 2.31 21.17 -2.36
CA ILE A 522 1.52 20.27 -3.28
C ILE A 522 1.45 18.83 -2.77
N PRO A 523 0.30 18.24 -3.13
CA PRO A 523 0.08 16.86 -3.57
C PRO A 523 -0.92 16.84 -4.86
N SER A 524 -1.33 15.73 -5.55
CA SER A 524 -2.14 15.27 -6.78
C SER A 524 -3.57 14.56 -6.85
N SER A 525 -4.31 14.19 -5.78
CA SER A 525 -5.66 13.53 -5.86
C SER A 525 -6.60 14.07 -6.94
N VAL A 526 -6.59 15.37 -7.04
CA VAL A 526 -7.06 16.24 -8.12
C VAL A 526 -6.23 16.00 -9.40
N GLN A 527 -6.87 15.69 -10.52
CA GLN A 527 -6.33 15.72 -11.92
C GLN A 527 -5.85 17.08 -12.84
N SER A 528 -6.39 19.38 -12.95
CA SER A 528 -7.18 20.55 -12.31
C SER A 528 -6.64 21.50 -11.24
N TYR A 529 -7.12 22.73 -11.45
CA TYR A 529 -7.41 23.85 -10.58
C TYR A 529 -8.62 24.61 -11.16
N GLY A 530 -9.11 25.67 -10.52
CA GLY A 530 -9.99 26.67 -11.13
C GLY A 530 -9.29 28.03 -11.11
N SER A 531 -10.05 29.11 -11.21
CA SER A 531 -9.55 30.42 -11.61
C SER A 531 -9.32 31.36 -10.43
N TYR A 532 -8.23 32.14 -10.57
CA TYR A 532 -7.75 33.20 -9.69
C TYR A 532 -7.81 32.87 -8.19
N VAL A 533 -6.84 32.07 -7.77
CA VAL A 533 -6.87 31.29 -6.44
C VAL A 533 -6.06 32.33 -5.55
N LEU A 534 -4.95 32.87 -6.06
CA LEU A 534 -3.75 33.43 -5.41
C LEU A 534 -3.67 34.97 -5.43
N GLU A 535 -4.81 35.54 -5.71
CA GLU A 535 -5.28 36.90 -5.94
C GLU A 535 -5.22 37.95 -4.80
N ASP A 536 -4.09 38.63 -4.63
CA ASP A 536 -3.76 39.64 -3.60
C ASP A 536 -2.98 39.08 -2.40
N CYS A 537 -2.12 38.08 -2.68
CA CYS A 537 -1.38 37.25 -1.73
C CYS A 537 -0.18 37.92 -1.04
N GLN A 538 -0.40 39.09 -0.44
CA GLN A 538 0.66 40.02 -0.04
C GLN A 538 1.71 39.47 0.95
N SER A 539 1.41 38.39 1.71
CA SER A 539 2.33 37.80 2.70
C SER A 539 2.98 36.47 2.29
N LEU A 540 2.67 35.90 1.11
CA LEU A 540 3.16 34.59 0.67
C LEU A 540 4.67 34.53 0.47
N LYS A 541 5.32 33.42 0.89
CA LYS A 541 6.79 33.24 0.79
C LYS A 541 7.30 31.99 0.08
N GLN A 542 6.61 30.84 0.16
CA GLN A 542 7.11 29.56 -0.36
C GLN A 542 6.01 28.77 -1.09
N ILE A 543 6.35 28.00 -2.13
CA ILE A 543 5.43 27.26 -3.03
C ILE A 543 6.13 25.96 -3.49
N THR A 544 5.46 24.78 -3.57
CA THR A 544 6.13 23.44 -3.56
C THR A 544 5.24 22.36 -4.30
N PHE A 545 5.72 21.35 -5.10
CA PHE A 545 4.98 20.70 -6.26
C PHE A 545 4.59 19.14 -6.52
N GLU A 546 4.67 17.86 -6.02
CA GLU A 546 5.26 16.90 -5.04
C GLU A 546 6.43 15.93 -5.44
N ASN A 547 6.55 15.25 -6.56
CA ASN A 547 7.61 14.24 -6.79
C ASN A 547 8.38 14.27 -8.14
N LYS A 548 7.90 13.80 -9.31
CA LYS A 548 8.65 13.92 -10.60
C LYS A 548 7.89 14.28 -11.90
N ASP A 549 8.61 15.05 -12.73
CA ASP A 549 8.31 15.60 -14.07
C ASP A 549 7.12 16.56 -14.18
N PHE A 550 7.39 17.76 -14.72
CA PHE A 550 6.41 18.83 -14.89
C PHE A 550 5.56 18.56 -16.13
N VAL A 551 4.61 17.63 -16.00
CA VAL A 551 3.60 17.37 -17.02
C VAL A 551 2.74 18.62 -17.14
N ILE A 552 3.08 19.39 -18.16
CA ILE A 552 2.26 20.40 -18.77
C ILE A 552 1.11 19.67 -19.47
N GLU A 553 0.16 19.24 -18.63
CA GLU A 553 -1.23 19.50 -18.91
C GLU A 553 -1.47 21.03 -18.85
N ASN A 554 -2.67 21.47 -18.50
CA ASN A 554 -3.33 22.55 -19.23
C ASN A 554 -2.75 24.00 -19.11
N GLU A 555 -3.38 25.06 -19.63
CA GLU A 555 -2.69 26.25 -20.16
C GLU A 555 -2.02 27.34 -19.22
N ILE A 556 -0.86 27.10 -18.53
CA ILE A 556 0.03 28.02 -17.67
C ILE A 556 0.59 29.35 -18.27
N THR A 557 0.02 30.54 -18.05
CA THR A 557 0.39 31.95 -18.40
C THR A 557 1.83 32.44 -18.01
N TYR A 558 2.36 33.47 -18.70
CA TYR A 558 3.78 33.90 -18.85
C TYR A 558 4.55 34.35 -17.61
N GLU A 559 3.99 35.23 -16.79
CA GLU A 559 4.69 35.91 -15.72
C GLU A 559 4.56 35.15 -14.39
N GLU A 560 3.90 33.97 -14.38
CA GLU A 560 4.30 32.81 -13.56
C GLU A 560 5.78 32.67 -13.76
N TYR A 561 6.17 32.56 -15.01
CA TYR A 561 7.53 32.23 -15.32
C TYR A 561 8.47 33.43 -15.24
N THR A 562 7.99 34.68 -15.18
CA THR A 562 8.84 35.81 -14.72
C THR A 562 8.79 36.07 -13.21
N ARG A 563 7.79 35.59 -12.45
CA ARG A 563 7.74 35.67 -10.96
C ARG A 563 8.38 34.44 -10.27
N TYR A 564 8.12 33.22 -10.73
CA TYR A 564 8.81 31.98 -10.36
C TYR A 564 10.31 32.04 -10.73
N ILE A 565 10.69 32.56 -11.91
CA ILE A 565 12.13 32.73 -12.22
C ILE A 565 12.77 33.86 -11.39
N LYS A 566 12.05 34.94 -11.05
CA LYS A 566 12.55 35.96 -10.09
C LYS A 566 12.92 35.34 -8.72
N ASN A 567 12.32 34.21 -8.36
CA ASN A 567 12.53 33.53 -7.08
C ASN A 567 13.56 32.36 -7.13
N ASN A 568 14.39 32.26 -8.18
CA ASN A 568 15.57 31.37 -8.30
C ASN A 568 15.32 29.84 -8.20
N ILE A 569 15.06 29.20 -9.34
CA ILE A 569 15.04 27.71 -9.49
C ILE A 569 16.06 27.27 -10.57
N LYS A 570 16.74 26.13 -10.38
CA LYS A 570 17.86 25.64 -11.25
C LYS A 570 17.66 24.19 -11.74
N THR A 571 17.74 23.95 -13.05
CA THR A 571 17.93 22.60 -13.65
C THR A 571 18.74 22.66 -14.97
N ASN A 572 19.38 21.54 -15.36
CA ASN A 572 20.35 21.48 -16.47
C ASN A 572 20.07 20.39 -17.55
N LYS A 573 18.90 19.73 -17.55
CA LYS A 573 18.56 18.66 -18.52
C LYS A 573 17.05 18.60 -18.77
N VAL A 574 16.65 18.29 -20.01
CA VAL A 574 15.25 18.09 -20.43
C VAL A 574 15.13 16.82 -21.28
N VAL A 575 14.01 16.12 -21.17
CA VAL A 575 13.59 14.97 -22.00
C VAL A 575 12.10 15.17 -22.32
N LEU A 576 11.64 14.72 -23.49
CA LEU A 576 10.22 14.78 -23.89
C LEU A 576 9.73 13.37 -24.26
N GLY A 577 8.45 13.10 -23.99
CA GLY A 577 7.78 11.88 -24.43
C GLY A 577 6.29 11.88 -24.08
N SER A 578 5.49 11.26 -24.94
CA SER A 578 4.13 10.80 -24.66
C SER A 578 4.14 9.27 -24.50
N LYS A 579 3.03 8.66 -24.06
CA LYS A 579 2.93 7.21 -23.93
C LYS A 579 1.62 6.65 -24.49
N GLU A 580 1.70 5.53 -25.18
CA GLU A 580 0.57 4.79 -25.72
C GLU A 580 -0.23 4.07 -24.61
N SER A 581 -1.56 4.06 -24.70
CA SER A 581 -2.40 2.85 -24.67
C SER A 581 -3.91 3.17 -24.76
N SER A 582 -4.69 2.24 -25.32
CA SER A 582 -6.17 2.20 -25.31
C SER A 582 -6.93 3.40 -25.92
N LEU A 583 -6.70 3.68 -27.21
CA LEU A 583 -7.74 4.27 -28.08
C LEU A 583 -8.67 3.16 -28.60
N THR A 584 -9.94 3.15 -28.17
CA THR A 584 -11.02 2.41 -28.84
C THR A 584 -12.29 3.27 -28.87
N GLN A 585 -12.82 3.51 -30.08
CA GLN A 585 -13.98 4.37 -30.37
C GLN A 585 -13.77 5.89 -30.20
N LEU A 586 -13.02 6.51 -31.12
CA LEU A 586 -13.25 7.89 -31.54
C LEU A 586 -14.01 7.90 -32.87
N PRO A 587 -15.18 8.56 -32.96
CA PRO A 587 -15.74 9.01 -34.23
C PRO A 587 -15.12 10.36 -34.64
N ASN A 588 -14.50 10.41 -35.81
CA ASN A 588 -14.10 11.57 -36.62
C ASN A 588 -14.23 12.98 -35.95
N ASN A 589 -13.17 13.44 -35.28
CA ASN A 589 -12.56 14.78 -35.40
C ASN A 589 -11.68 15.13 -34.18
N CYS A 590 -10.41 14.72 -34.21
CA CYS A 590 -9.34 15.31 -33.37
C CYS A 590 -7.98 15.04 -34.04
N SER A 591 -7.50 16.02 -34.80
CA SER A 591 -6.12 16.07 -35.29
C SER A 591 -5.19 16.63 -34.20
N VAL A 592 -3.92 16.26 -34.26
CA VAL A 592 -2.86 16.79 -33.39
C VAL A 592 -2.04 17.79 -34.21
N LEU A 593 -1.92 19.05 -33.78
CA LEU A 593 -0.61 19.73 -33.68
C LEU A 593 -0.65 21.15 -33.11
N ILE A 594 0.56 21.65 -32.82
CA ILE A 594 1.03 22.87 -32.16
C ILE A 594 1.36 23.97 -33.21
N TYR A 595 1.04 25.28 -33.04
CA TYR A 595 1.84 26.53 -33.29
C TYR A 595 1.07 27.86 -33.16
N GLY A 596 1.68 29.03 -33.46
CA GLY A 596 1.13 30.39 -33.72
C GLY A 596 1.30 31.43 -32.59
N PHE A 597 0.68 32.61 -32.46
CA PHE A 597 -0.44 33.35 -33.06
C PHE A 597 -0.26 33.99 -34.46
N LEU A 598 -1.20 33.68 -35.38
CA LEU A 598 -2.04 34.62 -36.15
C LEU A 598 -1.60 35.20 -37.50
N PRO A 599 -2.56 35.58 -38.40
CA PRO A 599 -4.01 35.28 -38.43
C PRO A 599 -4.53 34.93 -39.85
N SER A 600 -3.72 34.36 -40.73
CA SER A 600 -4.11 34.25 -42.15
C SER A 600 -3.36 33.20 -42.95
N LEU A 601 -3.81 31.94 -42.89
CA LEU A 601 -4.18 31.13 -44.06
C LEU A 601 -4.66 29.73 -43.61
N GLN A 602 -5.65 29.17 -44.30
CA GLN A 602 -6.00 27.75 -44.13
C GLN A 602 -4.93 26.86 -44.77
N LEU A 603 -4.49 25.81 -44.06
CA LEU A 603 -3.90 24.62 -44.66
C LEU A 603 -4.21 23.40 -43.77
N ASN A 604 -4.74 22.35 -44.39
CA ASN A 604 -5.32 21.21 -43.67
C ASN A 604 -4.29 20.11 -43.38
N GLU A 605 -4.49 19.44 -42.24
CA GLU A 605 -3.87 18.17 -41.83
C GLU A 605 -2.34 18.11 -41.77
N ILE A 606 -1.82 17.94 -40.55
CA ILE A 606 -0.44 17.48 -40.31
C ILE A 606 -0.54 16.07 -39.68
N PRO A 607 0.27 15.08 -40.09
CA PRO A 607 0.10 13.69 -39.64
C PRO A 607 0.38 13.46 -38.14
N PRO A 608 -0.12 12.37 -37.54
CA PRO A 608 0.37 11.92 -36.24
C PRO A 608 1.86 11.60 -36.28
N ASN A 609 2.56 11.87 -35.15
CA ASN A 609 3.98 11.62 -34.88
C ASN A 609 5.02 12.64 -35.39
N VAL A 610 4.67 13.92 -35.64
CA VAL A 610 5.66 14.99 -35.96
C VAL A 610 6.00 15.84 -34.74
N ILE A 611 7.28 15.93 -34.35
CA ILE A 611 7.73 16.75 -33.20
C ILE A 611 8.16 18.16 -33.61
N TYR A 612 7.36 19.16 -33.23
CA TYR A 612 7.67 20.60 -33.32
C TYR A 612 8.49 21.10 -32.12
N PHE A 613 9.34 22.10 -32.36
CA PHE A 613 9.95 22.95 -31.33
C PHE A 613 10.03 24.40 -31.86
N ASN A 614 9.88 25.41 -31.00
CA ASN A 614 10.15 26.81 -31.33
C ASN A 614 10.73 27.56 -30.11
N ASN A 615 11.53 28.61 -30.37
CA ASN A 615 12.21 29.46 -29.38
C ASN A 615 12.85 28.76 -28.17
N ILE A 616 13.63 27.73 -28.48
CA ILE A 616 14.75 27.22 -27.67
C ILE A 616 15.92 28.25 -27.61
N SER A 617 15.67 29.55 -27.88
CA SER A 617 16.67 30.63 -27.90
C SER A 617 17.34 30.91 -26.55
N PHE A 618 16.82 30.34 -25.45
CA PHE A 618 17.43 30.37 -24.12
C PHE A 618 17.92 29.01 -23.60
N LEU A 619 17.83 27.95 -24.41
CA LEU A 619 18.61 26.74 -24.17
C LEU A 619 20.06 27.07 -24.55
N ASN A 620 20.80 27.50 -23.54
CA ASN A 620 22.06 28.24 -23.65
C ASN A 620 23.15 27.45 -24.41
N ASN A 621 24.21 28.16 -24.81
CA ASN A 621 25.29 27.79 -25.75
C ASN A 621 26.22 26.63 -25.27
N GLN A 622 25.70 25.63 -24.55
CA GLN A 622 26.45 24.54 -23.93
C GLN A 622 25.91 23.13 -24.24
N LEU A 623 24.77 22.98 -24.93
CA LEU A 623 24.28 21.65 -25.36
C LEU A 623 25.04 21.18 -26.60
N THR A 624 25.74 20.04 -26.51
CA THR A 624 26.68 19.57 -27.55
C THR A 624 26.34 18.23 -28.21
N SER A 625 25.41 17.44 -27.66
CA SER A 625 25.00 16.13 -28.22
C SER A 625 23.53 15.83 -27.94
N LEU A 626 22.84 15.16 -28.88
CA LEU A 626 21.43 14.78 -28.79
C LEU A 626 21.21 13.37 -29.38
N THR A 627 20.34 12.57 -28.76
CA THR A 627 19.92 11.27 -29.28
C THR A 627 18.40 11.19 -29.29
N VAL A 628 17.84 10.71 -30.40
CA VAL A 628 16.39 10.57 -30.61
C VAL A 628 16.04 9.08 -30.73
N PRO A 629 15.05 8.57 -29.97
CA PRO A 629 14.70 7.15 -29.94
C PRO A 629 13.78 6.73 -31.10
N SER A 630 13.62 5.42 -31.24
CA SER A 630 12.86 4.73 -32.30
C SER A 630 11.34 4.91 -32.33
N THR A 631 10.80 5.78 -31.48
CA THR A 631 9.37 6.12 -31.43
C THR A 631 9.03 7.41 -32.19
N VAL A 632 10.02 8.20 -32.61
CA VAL A 632 9.80 9.46 -33.33
C VAL A 632 9.73 9.19 -34.84
N THR A 633 8.55 8.94 -35.38
CA THR A 633 8.38 8.55 -36.80
C THR A 633 8.21 9.73 -37.76
N SER A 634 8.33 10.98 -37.30
CA SER A 634 8.67 12.14 -38.14
C SER A 634 9.19 13.33 -37.33
N PHE A 635 9.95 14.22 -37.97
CA PHE A 635 10.45 15.46 -37.39
C PHE A 635 9.87 16.66 -38.12
N VAL A 636 9.74 17.77 -37.40
CA VAL A 636 9.25 19.01 -37.99
C VAL A 636 10.40 19.92 -38.46
N PRO A 637 10.21 20.68 -39.54
CA PRO A 637 11.04 21.84 -39.87
C PRO A 637 11.54 22.69 -38.71
N TYR A 638 12.80 23.10 -38.80
CA TYR A 638 13.49 23.96 -37.85
C TYR A 638 13.42 23.52 -36.37
N CYS A 639 12.95 22.31 -36.05
CA CYS A 639 12.73 21.94 -34.65
C CYS A 639 14.06 21.83 -33.87
N LEU A 640 15.17 21.51 -34.55
CA LEU A 640 16.52 21.52 -33.95
C LEU A 640 17.30 22.83 -34.20
N SER A 641 16.68 23.85 -34.81
CA SER A 641 17.31 25.09 -35.35
C SER A 641 18.07 25.98 -34.37
N THR A 642 17.83 25.75 -33.09
CA THR A 642 18.13 26.62 -31.97
C THR A 642 19.30 26.07 -31.14
N LEU A 643 19.62 24.79 -31.31
CA LEU A 643 20.72 24.09 -30.65
C LEU A 643 22.05 24.36 -31.37
N ARG A 644 22.44 25.64 -31.47
CA ARG A 644 23.51 26.13 -32.36
C ARG A 644 24.90 25.51 -32.12
N ASN A 645 25.17 25.03 -30.90
CA ASN A 645 26.44 24.41 -30.50
C ASN A 645 26.39 22.87 -30.47
N LEU A 646 25.32 22.24 -30.96
CA LEU A 646 25.21 20.79 -31.05
C LEU A 646 26.19 20.25 -32.11
N LYS A 647 27.01 19.27 -31.73
CA LYS A 647 28.04 18.63 -32.57
C LYS A 647 27.63 17.24 -33.07
N GLU A 648 26.83 16.50 -32.32
CA GLU A 648 26.42 15.14 -32.67
C GLU A 648 24.93 14.91 -32.45
N LEU A 649 24.29 14.25 -33.43
CA LEU A 649 22.89 13.83 -33.40
C LEU A 649 22.79 12.35 -33.76
N SER A 650 22.12 11.54 -32.94
CA SER A 650 21.91 10.10 -33.22
C SER A 650 20.42 9.77 -33.34
N LEU A 651 20.04 9.09 -34.42
CA LEU A 651 18.66 8.75 -34.79
C LEU A 651 18.51 7.22 -34.93
N TYR A 652 17.40 6.68 -34.46
CA TYR A 652 17.08 5.25 -34.48
C TYR A 652 15.71 5.04 -35.11
N LYS A 653 15.56 4.16 -36.12
CA LYS A 653 14.26 3.84 -36.79
C LYS A 653 13.35 5.04 -37.19
N ASN A 654 13.87 6.26 -37.24
CA ASN A 654 13.06 7.46 -37.45
C ASN A 654 12.80 7.65 -38.94
N THR A 655 11.56 7.43 -39.37
CA THR A 655 11.12 7.87 -40.71
C THR A 655 11.13 9.39 -40.78
N ILE A 656 11.54 9.95 -41.92
CA ILE A 656 11.56 11.38 -42.19
C ILE A 656 10.89 11.57 -43.54
N SER A 657 9.59 11.90 -43.53
CA SER A 657 8.84 12.18 -44.75
C SER A 657 9.37 13.43 -45.47
N SER A 658 9.14 13.49 -46.78
CA SER A 658 9.85 14.42 -47.67
C SER A 658 9.49 15.88 -47.46
N SER A 659 10.51 16.74 -47.55
CA SER A 659 10.50 18.21 -47.39
C SER A 659 10.50 18.74 -45.94
N GLN A 660 10.98 19.98 -45.80
CA GLN A 660 10.94 20.84 -44.59
C GLN A 660 12.03 20.67 -43.50
N TRP A 661 13.23 21.20 -43.79
CA TRP A 661 14.09 22.08 -42.98
C TRP A 661 14.56 21.72 -41.54
N ILE A 662 14.48 20.48 -41.05
CA ILE A 662 14.83 20.11 -39.65
C ILE A 662 16.26 20.52 -39.22
N LEU A 663 17.24 20.36 -40.11
CA LEU A 663 18.69 20.43 -39.80
C LEU A 663 19.36 21.73 -40.29
N ASP A 664 18.65 22.57 -41.05
CA ASP A 664 19.25 23.71 -41.77
C ASP A 664 19.77 24.84 -40.90
N SER A 665 19.35 24.92 -39.65
CA SER A 665 19.79 25.97 -38.72
C SER A 665 20.78 25.45 -37.67
N MET A 666 21.25 24.20 -37.81
CA MET A 666 22.33 23.64 -36.99
C MET A 666 23.68 23.94 -37.64
N THR A 667 24.44 24.87 -37.07
CA THR A 667 25.68 25.41 -37.68
C THR A 667 26.97 24.75 -37.19
N SER A 668 26.94 24.03 -36.06
CA SER A 668 28.12 23.40 -35.44
C SER A 668 28.08 21.86 -35.45
N LEU A 669 27.15 21.29 -36.23
CA LEU A 669 26.91 19.85 -36.29
C LEU A 669 28.00 19.16 -37.12
N GLU A 670 28.62 18.12 -36.58
CA GLU A 670 29.79 17.43 -37.14
C GLU A 670 29.47 15.97 -37.55
N ARG A 671 28.52 15.32 -36.87
CA ARG A 671 28.18 13.90 -37.10
C ARG A 671 26.69 13.62 -36.93
N VAL A 672 26.13 12.79 -37.80
CA VAL A 672 24.76 12.25 -37.67
C VAL A 672 24.77 10.72 -37.85
N ASN A 673 24.39 10.01 -36.79
CA ASN A 673 24.39 8.55 -36.75
C ASN A 673 22.97 8.03 -37.01
N LEU A 674 22.80 7.12 -37.98
CA LEU A 674 21.51 6.45 -38.30
C LEU A 674 21.59 4.97 -37.93
N ILE A 675 20.72 4.51 -37.02
CA ILE A 675 20.85 3.19 -36.38
C ILE A 675 19.57 2.35 -36.49
N ASP A 676 19.69 1.30 -37.31
CA ASP A 676 18.92 0.04 -37.26
C ASP A 676 17.40 0.10 -37.50
N GLY A 677 16.98 0.62 -38.67
CA GLY A 677 15.62 0.51 -39.22
C GLY A 677 15.59 -0.16 -40.60
N SER A 678 14.42 -0.66 -41.02
CA SER A 678 14.25 -1.26 -42.35
C SER A 678 14.44 -0.21 -43.45
N LEU A 679 15.00 -0.62 -44.59
CA LEU A 679 15.31 0.25 -45.72
C LEU A 679 14.09 0.61 -46.59
N ASP A 680 12.95 -0.05 -46.38
CA ASP A 680 11.75 0.09 -47.21
C ASP A 680 10.81 1.25 -46.80
N ASP A 681 10.93 1.80 -45.58
CA ASP A 681 9.98 2.80 -45.03
C ASP A 681 10.52 4.26 -44.98
N MET A 682 11.82 4.50 -45.18
CA MET A 682 12.47 5.78 -44.83
C MET A 682 12.75 6.69 -46.04
N VAL A 683 11.84 7.64 -46.31
CA VAL A 683 11.87 8.50 -47.51
C VAL A 683 12.47 9.91 -47.28
N VAL A 684 13.75 9.98 -46.93
CA VAL A 684 14.48 11.27 -46.84
C VAL A 684 14.49 11.96 -48.21
N SER A 685 14.07 13.23 -48.29
CA SER A 685 14.13 13.99 -49.55
C SER A 685 15.57 14.24 -49.99
N TYR A 686 15.84 14.04 -51.28
CA TYR A 686 17.13 14.28 -51.96
C TYR A 686 17.74 15.64 -51.61
N ASP A 687 16.89 16.67 -51.56
CA ASP A 687 17.30 18.03 -51.26
C ASP A 687 17.69 18.27 -49.77
N SER A 688 17.27 17.40 -48.85
CA SER A 688 17.69 17.46 -47.43
C SER A 688 19.07 16.84 -47.21
N SER A 689 19.40 15.77 -47.93
CA SER A 689 20.68 15.07 -47.76
C SER A 689 21.86 15.85 -48.37
N LEU A 690 21.63 16.55 -49.49
CA LEU A 690 22.61 17.46 -50.10
C LEU A 690 23.01 18.61 -49.16
N ARG A 691 22.05 19.22 -48.45
CA ARG A 691 22.30 20.33 -47.49
C ARG A 691 23.24 19.93 -46.35
N MET A 692 23.17 18.67 -45.89
CA MET A 692 24.05 18.14 -44.84
C MET A 692 25.47 17.87 -45.37
N ARG A 693 25.58 17.26 -46.56
CA ARG A 693 26.86 16.95 -47.20
C ARG A 693 27.67 18.21 -47.51
N ALA A 694 27.01 19.29 -47.93
CA ALA A 694 27.62 20.60 -48.16
C ALA A 694 28.20 21.27 -46.89
N ARG A 695 27.84 20.80 -45.69
CA ARG A 695 28.36 21.29 -44.39
C ARG A 695 29.47 20.40 -43.80
N GLY A 696 29.87 19.34 -44.49
CA GLY A 696 30.91 18.40 -44.02
C GLY A 696 30.44 17.40 -42.96
N VAL A 697 29.12 17.24 -42.76
CA VAL A 697 28.54 16.37 -41.73
C VAL A 697 28.68 14.90 -42.15
N LEU A 698 29.25 14.06 -41.27
CA LEU A 698 29.40 12.62 -41.50
C LEU A 698 28.09 11.86 -41.24
N LEU A 699 27.63 11.11 -42.24
CA LEU A 699 26.42 10.27 -42.21
C LEU A 699 26.78 8.77 -42.27
N SER A 700 26.25 7.96 -41.36
CA SER A 700 26.44 6.51 -41.36
C SER A 700 25.33 5.77 -42.12
N ASN A 701 25.66 4.61 -42.72
CA ASN A 701 24.74 3.61 -43.26
C ASN A 701 23.91 3.95 -44.53
N ILE A 702 24.12 5.11 -45.17
CA ILE A 702 23.56 5.39 -46.50
C ILE A 702 24.54 4.95 -47.60
N LYS A 703 24.06 4.21 -48.62
CA LYS A 703 24.86 3.83 -49.80
C LYS A 703 24.42 4.61 -51.05
N TRP A 704 25.36 5.37 -51.60
CA TRP A 704 25.26 6.03 -52.91
C TRP A 704 25.88 5.13 -53.97
N ASN A 705 25.50 5.28 -55.24
CA ASN A 705 26.22 4.66 -56.36
C ASN A 705 27.46 5.50 -56.75
N GLU A 706 28.30 4.99 -57.66
CA GLU A 706 29.53 5.67 -58.09
C GLU A 706 29.31 6.97 -58.89
N ASN A 707 28.05 7.28 -59.24
CA ASN A 707 27.62 8.50 -59.92
C ASN A 707 26.94 9.52 -58.95
N ASP A 708 26.99 9.29 -57.64
CA ASP A 708 26.32 10.08 -56.60
C ASP A 708 24.76 10.09 -56.68
N GLU A 709 24.16 9.11 -57.36
CA GLU A 709 22.71 8.89 -57.34
C GLU A 709 22.27 7.93 -56.22
N LEU A 710 21.05 8.14 -55.72
CA LEU A 710 20.46 7.39 -54.61
C LEU A 710 19.70 6.16 -55.14
N ILE A 711 20.00 4.97 -54.62
CA ILE A 711 19.44 3.70 -55.12
C ILE A 711 18.07 3.44 -54.47
N TYR A 712 16.98 3.52 -55.25
CA TYR A 712 15.61 3.61 -54.73
C TYR A 712 14.80 2.30 -54.67
N GLY A 713 14.22 2.04 -53.50
CA GLY A 713 13.04 1.17 -53.31
C GLY A 713 11.73 1.89 -53.62
N ARG A 714 11.38 2.04 -54.91
CA ARG A 714 10.06 2.45 -55.46
C ARG A 714 9.39 3.74 -54.92
N ARG A 715 9.54 4.81 -55.72
CA ARG A 715 8.57 5.91 -55.98
C ARG A 715 8.20 6.86 -54.82
N LEU A 716 8.88 8.01 -54.83
CA LEU A 716 8.23 9.32 -54.84
C LEU A 716 8.80 10.12 -56.03
N THR A 717 8.00 11.00 -56.66
CA THR A 717 8.36 11.69 -57.92
C THR A 717 8.45 13.20 -57.70
N ILE A 718 9.44 13.84 -58.33
CA ILE A 718 9.87 15.23 -58.12
C ILE A 718 9.23 16.17 -59.18
N ASN A 719 9.17 17.48 -58.91
CA ASN A 719 9.25 18.58 -59.90
C ASN A 719 9.54 19.91 -59.17
N GLU A 720 10.79 20.25 -58.88
CA GLU A 720 11.66 21.10 -59.74
C GLU A 720 11.31 22.62 -59.83
N GLU A 721 10.20 23.11 -59.27
CA GLU A 721 9.99 24.57 -59.08
C GLU A 721 10.28 25.04 -57.62
N GLU A 722 10.40 24.13 -56.66
CA GLU A 722 10.45 24.42 -55.20
C GLU A 722 11.75 25.08 -54.67
N ILE A 723 12.68 25.47 -55.54
CA ILE A 723 14.03 25.96 -55.13
C ILE A 723 14.09 27.48 -54.89
N SER A 724 13.09 28.26 -55.31
CA SER A 724 13.13 29.73 -55.26
C SER A 724 12.09 30.38 -54.34
N VAL A 725 12.48 31.50 -53.71
CA VAL A 725 11.64 32.42 -52.90
C VAL A 725 11.17 31.88 -51.53
N PHE A 726 11.70 30.75 -51.05
CA PHE A 726 11.76 30.50 -49.60
C PHE A 726 12.93 31.28 -48.97
N LYS A 727 12.73 32.58 -48.67
CA LYS A 727 13.56 33.41 -47.77
C LYS A 727 12.91 34.77 -47.43
N ASP A 728 13.10 35.16 -46.17
CA ASP A 728 12.94 36.50 -45.56
C ASP A 728 11.56 36.95 -44.99
N ASN A 729 11.59 37.34 -43.71
CA ASN A 729 10.65 38.19 -42.94
C ASN A 729 9.26 37.64 -42.50
N LEU A 730 9.20 37.01 -41.31
CA LEU A 730 7.92 36.75 -40.60
C LEU A 730 7.92 36.96 -39.05
N HIS A 731 9.07 37.06 -38.38
CA HIS A 731 9.16 37.10 -36.91
C HIS A 731 8.92 38.49 -36.25
N SER A 732 7.95 39.29 -36.71
CA SER A 732 7.87 40.73 -36.36
C SER A 732 6.50 41.28 -35.90
N TYR A 733 5.43 40.49 -35.89
CA TYR A 733 4.08 41.01 -35.59
C TYR A 733 3.78 41.12 -34.08
N LYS A 734 2.96 42.13 -33.71
CA LYS A 734 2.66 42.51 -32.31
C LYS A 734 1.17 42.65 -31.97
N SER A 735 0.28 42.64 -32.96
CA SER A 735 -1.16 42.96 -32.81
C SER A 735 -1.90 42.37 -34.00
N LEU A 736 -2.90 41.51 -33.77
CA LEU A 736 -3.38 40.56 -34.77
C LEU A 736 -4.90 40.29 -34.59
N GLN A 737 -5.65 40.12 -35.69
CA GLN A 737 -7.13 40.04 -35.70
C GLN A 737 -7.61 38.74 -36.36
N ILE A 738 -8.58 38.04 -35.76
CA ILE A 738 -9.18 36.79 -36.30
C ILE A 738 -10.59 37.03 -36.81
N ASN A 739 -10.82 36.67 -38.08
CA ASN A 739 -12.14 36.68 -38.72
C ASN A 739 -12.49 35.32 -39.35
N HIS A 740 -11.99 34.21 -38.78
CA HIS A 740 -12.22 32.84 -39.24
C HIS A 740 -12.30 31.86 -38.05
N PRO A 741 -12.83 30.64 -38.22
CA PRO A 741 -12.76 29.59 -37.20
C PRO A 741 -11.31 29.28 -36.82
N ILE A 742 -11.06 29.02 -35.55
CA ILE A 742 -9.73 28.78 -34.98
C ILE A 742 -9.53 27.28 -34.79
N ASN A 743 -8.33 26.78 -35.08
CA ASN A 743 -7.95 25.39 -34.85
C ASN A 743 -7.28 25.19 -33.46
N PRO A 744 -7.34 23.97 -32.88
CA PRO A 744 -6.53 23.63 -31.72
C PRO A 744 -5.06 23.92 -31.99
N PHE A 745 -4.38 24.54 -31.02
CA PHE A 745 -3.04 25.09 -31.14
C PHE A 745 -2.78 25.80 -32.50
N GLU A 746 -3.73 26.56 -33.06
CA GLU A 746 -3.38 27.39 -34.22
C GLU A 746 -2.46 28.55 -33.82
N PHE A 747 -2.50 28.96 -32.54
CA PHE A 747 -1.96 30.22 -32.03
C PHE A 747 -1.01 30.19 -30.77
N HIS A 748 -0.31 29.06 -30.51
CA HIS A 748 0.78 28.72 -29.55
C HIS A 748 2.23 29.17 -29.91
N SER A 749 2.92 29.89 -29.00
CA SER A 749 4.34 30.34 -29.03
C SER A 749 4.71 31.55 -29.92
N PHE A 750 3.89 32.60 -29.99
CA PHE A 750 4.28 33.93 -30.52
C PHE A 750 4.45 34.93 -29.38
N PHE A 751 5.64 34.86 -28.80
CA PHE A 751 6.10 35.56 -27.60
C PHE A 751 6.01 37.09 -27.64
N TYR A 752 5.82 37.69 -28.81
CA TYR A 752 5.80 39.14 -29.05
C TYR A 752 4.41 39.72 -29.38
N LEU A 753 3.38 38.89 -29.55
CA LEU A 753 2.00 39.38 -29.69
C LEU A 753 1.55 40.07 -28.40
N ARG A 754 0.78 41.16 -28.51
CA ARG A 754 0.22 41.92 -27.38
C ARG A 754 -1.30 42.01 -27.37
N THR A 755 -1.95 42.02 -28.53
CA THR A 755 -3.40 42.21 -28.62
C THR A 755 -4.04 41.24 -29.61
N VAL A 756 -5.19 40.70 -29.22
CA VAL A 756 -6.02 39.78 -30.01
C VAL A 756 -7.44 40.33 -30.10
N GLU A 757 -7.92 40.47 -31.32
CA GLU A 757 -9.32 40.80 -31.58
C GLU A 757 -9.97 39.63 -32.30
N LEU A 758 -11.04 39.09 -31.70
CA LEU A 758 -11.83 37.97 -32.20
C LEU A 758 -13.15 38.49 -32.77
N SER A 759 -13.56 38.01 -33.95
CA SER A 759 -14.88 38.34 -34.51
C SER A 759 -16.02 37.68 -33.71
N ASP A 760 -17.19 38.31 -33.70
CA ASP A 760 -18.40 37.77 -33.06
C ASP A 760 -18.95 36.48 -33.70
N GLU A 761 -18.34 35.98 -34.78
CA GLU A 761 -18.71 34.70 -35.41
C GLU A 761 -18.11 33.47 -34.71
N ILE A 762 -17.12 33.67 -33.83
CA ILE A 762 -16.42 32.62 -33.08
C ILE A 762 -17.28 32.16 -31.89
N LYS A 763 -17.53 30.84 -31.81
CA LYS A 763 -18.50 30.21 -30.87
C LYS A 763 -17.86 29.42 -29.74
N GLU A 764 -16.58 29.10 -29.89
CA GLU A 764 -15.74 28.38 -28.94
C GLU A 764 -14.28 28.78 -29.17
N ILE A 765 -13.46 28.71 -28.12
CA ILE A 765 -12.00 28.87 -28.21
C ILE A 765 -11.39 27.47 -28.00
N PRO A 766 -10.61 26.93 -28.95
CA PRO A 766 -10.21 25.51 -28.94
C PRO A 766 -9.02 25.20 -28.02
N ASN A 767 -8.67 23.92 -27.96
CA ASN A 767 -7.61 23.38 -27.10
C ASN A 767 -6.20 23.84 -27.53
N CYS A 768 -5.33 24.13 -26.56
CA CYS A 768 -3.95 24.63 -26.73
C CYS A 768 -3.83 25.90 -27.58
N CYS A 769 -4.93 26.63 -27.78
CA CYS A 769 -5.06 27.65 -28.78
C CYS A 769 -3.97 28.71 -28.70
N PHE A 770 -3.65 29.26 -27.53
CA PHE A 770 -2.82 30.46 -27.40
C PHE A 770 -1.49 30.26 -26.66
N PHE A 771 -1.09 29.01 -26.46
CA PHE A 771 -0.08 28.58 -25.52
C PHE A 771 1.34 29.11 -25.81
N ARG A 772 1.99 29.83 -24.89
CA ARG A 772 3.35 30.47 -24.99
C ARG A 772 3.45 31.81 -25.65
N CYS A 773 2.36 32.55 -25.73
CA CYS A 773 2.37 33.85 -26.38
C CYS A 773 2.63 34.99 -25.40
N TYR A 774 3.84 34.96 -24.84
CA TYR A 774 4.27 35.68 -23.63
C TYR A 774 3.73 37.11 -23.50
N SER A 775 3.96 37.99 -24.48
CA SER A 775 3.60 39.42 -24.39
C SER A 775 2.09 39.74 -24.48
N LEU A 776 1.20 38.75 -24.60
CA LEU A 776 -0.25 38.98 -24.79
C LEU A 776 -0.81 39.74 -23.59
N SER A 777 -1.28 40.96 -23.79
CA SER A 777 -1.79 41.85 -22.74
C SER A 777 -3.28 42.16 -22.81
N GLN A 778 -3.92 41.88 -23.94
CA GLN A 778 -5.35 42.13 -24.10
C GLN A 778 -5.97 41.14 -25.08
N ILE A 779 -7.10 40.56 -24.70
CA ILE A 779 -8.02 39.84 -25.58
C ILE A 779 -9.45 40.31 -25.31
N ASN A 780 -10.25 40.40 -26.37
CA ASN A 780 -11.70 40.54 -26.28
C ASN A 780 -12.36 39.22 -26.67
N ILE A 781 -13.17 38.64 -25.77
CA ILE A 781 -13.86 37.37 -26.01
C ILE A 781 -15.26 37.69 -26.58
N PRO A 782 -15.62 37.13 -27.76
CA PRO A 782 -16.85 37.50 -28.45
C PRO A 782 -18.08 36.98 -27.71
N ASN A 783 -19.20 37.73 -27.78
CA ASN A 783 -20.39 37.43 -26.98
C ASN A 783 -21.12 36.15 -27.41
N GLN A 784 -20.81 35.60 -28.59
CA GLN A 784 -21.34 34.33 -29.07
C GLN A 784 -20.51 33.10 -28.61
N CYS A 785 -19.39 33.31 -27.92
CA CYS A 785 -18.57 32.24 -27.38
C CYS A 785 -19.28 31.52 -26.21
N THR A 786 -19.28 30.17 -26.22
CA THR A 786 -20.00 29.35 -25.24
C THR A 786 -19.12 28.39 -24.43
N SER A 787 -17.87 28.19 -24.86
CA SER A 787 -16.86 27.31 -24.22
C SER A 787 -15.45 27.85 -24.46
N ILE A 788 -14.55 27.57 -23.52
CA ILE A 788 -13.11 27.81 -23.69
C ILE A 788 -12.37 26.50 -23.39
N GLY A 789 -11.43 26.17 -24.27
CA GLY A 789 -10.85 24.85 -24.45
C GLY A 789 -9.96 24.31 -23.32
N MET A 790 -9.81 22.99 -23.39
CA MET A 790 -8.91 22.14 -22.61
C MET A 790 -7.51 22.56 -23.07
N PHE A 791 -6.79 23.35 -22.28
CA PHE A 791 -5.75 24.29 -22.69
C PHE A 791 -6.35 25.50 -23.49
N ALA A 792 -6.30 26.78 -23.03
CA ALA A 792 -6.61 27.94 -23.90
C ALA A 792 -5.71 29.22 -23.85
N PHE A 793 -5.03 29.58 -22.73
CA PHE A 793 -4.23 30.83 -22.58
C PHE A 793 -2.88 30.73 -21.82
N LYS A 794 -2.10 29.67 -22.04
CA LYS A 794 -0.77 29.36 -21.53
C LYS A 794 0.20 30.37 -22.00
N TRP A 795 1.12 30.58 -21.10
CA TRP A 795 2.35 31.32 -21.20
C TRP A 795 2.03 32.67 -21.95
N CYS A 796 0.91 33.37 -21.62
CA CYS A 796 0.28 34.61 -22.20
C CYS A 796 -0.05 35.76 -21.19
N GLU A 797 0.88 36.23 -20.38
CA GLU A 797 0.53 36.93 -19.12
C GLU A 797 1.15 38.30 -18.99
N SER A 798 1.05 39.02 -20.08
CA SER A 798 0.84 40.44 -19.93
C SER A 798 -0.66 40.75 -19.76
N LEU A 799 -1.57 39.76 -19.85
CA LEU A 799 -2.99 39.90 -19.54
C LEU A 799 -3.11 40.30 -18.06
N THR A 800 -3.66 41.49 -17.79
CA THR A 800 -3.78 42.03 -16.42
C THR A 800 -5.20 42.01 -15.84
N SER A 801 -6.20 41.60 -16.60
CA SER A 801 -7.58 41.38 -16.17
C SER A 801 -8.32 40.60 -17.26
N LEU A 802 -9.33 39.82 -16.90
CA LEU A 802 -10.18 39.08 -17.85
C LEU A 802 -11.64 39.21 -17.40
N SER A 803 -12.57 39.06 -18.34
CA SER A 803 -14.00 39.03 -18.04
C SER A 803 -14.63 37.96 -18.91
N ILE A 804 -15.34 37.02 -18.29
CA ILE A 804 -15.97 35.88 -18.94
C ILE A 804 -17.42 36.28 -19.28
N PRO A 805 -17.80 36.38 -20.57
CA PRO A 805 -19.17 36.68 -20.97
C PRO A 805 -20.15 35.64 -20.42
N SER A 806 -21.35 36.09 -20.02
CA SER A 806 -22.38 35.26 -19.37
C SER A 806 -22.92 34.09 -20.21
N ASN A 807 -22.58 34.04 -21.50
CA ASN A 807 -22.96 32.99 -22.45
C ASN A 807 -22.01 31.78 -22.43
N ILE A 808 -20.82 31.93 -21.84
CA ILE A 808 -19.92 30.80 -21.58
C ILE A 808 -20.53 29.91 -20.50
N LYS A 809 -20.43 28.59 -20.72
CA LYS A 809 -21.02 27.55 -19.86
C LYS A 809 -19.96 26.64 -19.26
N ILE A 810 -18.85 26.47 -19.99
CA ILE A 810 -17.75 25.59 -19.63
C ILE A 810 -16.41 26.31 -19.86
N LEU A 811 -15.54 26.29 -18.86
CA LEU A 811 -14.10 26.51 -19.05
C LEU A 811 -13.43 25.17 -18.82
N GLU A 812 -12.93 24.53 -19.86
CA GLU A 812 -12.29 23.24 -19.68
C GLU A 812 -10.93 23.38 -18.98
N ASP A 813 -10.31 22.23 -18.80
CA ASP A 813 -9.04 21.99 -18.20
C ASP A 813 -7.99 23.07 -18.55
N GLY A 814 -7.43 23.74 -17.54
CA GLY A 814 -6.38 24.76 -17.63
C GLY A 814 -6.60 25.88 -18.60
N ALA A 815 -7.83 26.20 -18.99
CA ALA A 815 -8.10 27.25 -19.98
C ALA A 815 -7.26 28.53 -19.77
N PHE A 816 -7.00 28.91 -18.52
CA PHE A 816 -6.18 30.03 -18.08
C PHE A 816 -5.18 29.65 -16.97
N TYR A 817 -4.66 28.41 -16.93
CA TYR A 817 -3.59 28.04 -15.98
C TYR A 817 -2.53 29.16 -16.02
N GLY A 818 -1.89 29.58 -14.94
CA GLY A 818 -0.65 30.38 -14.85
C GLY A 818 -0.75 31.87 -14.56
N CYS A 819 -1.92 32.48 -14.74
CA CYS A 819 -2.20 33.91 -14.92
C CYS A 819 -1.67 34.92 -13.86
N THR A 820 -0.39 34.96 -13.48
CA THR A 820 0.05 35.81 -12.36
C THR A 820 -0.18 37.30 -12.50
N ASN A 821 0.15 38.03 -13.56
CA ASN A 821 -0.11 39.49 -13.62
C ASN A 821 -1.60 39.80 -13.85
N LEU A 822 -2.44 38.79 -14.09
CA LEU A 822 -3.87 38.89 -14.33
C LEU A 822 -4.56 39.23 -13.01
N LYS A 823 -4.93 40.49 -12.79
CA LYS A 823 -5.29 41.03 -11.48
C LYS A 823 -6.78 41.07 -11.16
N GLU A 824 -7.66 40.66 -12.07
CA GLU A 824 -9.08 40.53 -11.77
C GLU A 824 -9.80 39.60 -12.74
N VAL A 825 -10.75 38.76 -12.27
CA VAL A 825 -11.79 38.18 -13.15
C VAL A 825 -13.19 38.45 -12.69
N ASN A 826 -14.06 38.59 -13.68
CA ASN A 826 -15.50 38.67 -13.50
C ASN A 826 -16.17 37.56 -14.31
N ILE A 827 -16.93 36.70 -13.63
CA ILE A 827 -17.67 35.60 -14.26
C ILE A 827 -19.16 35.86 -14.07
N ASN A 828 -19.83 36.11 -15.19
CA ASN A 828 -21.19 36.65 -15.18
C ASN A 828 -22.27 35.56 -15.28
N ASN A 829 -21.95 34.33 -14.84
CA ASN A 829 -22.89 33.21 -14.73
C ASN A 829 -22.31 32.07 -13.86
N ASN A 830 -23.15 31.12 -13.44
CA ASN A 830 -22.70 29.88 -12.81
C ASN A 830 -22.30 28.86 -13.89
N ILE A 831 -21.00 28.65 -14.06
CA ILE A 831 -20.38 27.81 -15.09
C ILE A 831 -19.74 26.54 -14.50
N LYS A 832 -19.33 25.59 -15.36
CA LYS A 832 -18.58 24.36 -15.02
C LYS A 832 -17.12 24.45 -15.47
N ILE A 833 -16.18 24.03 -14.63
CA ILE A 833 -14.74 24.26 -14.85
C ILE A 833 -13.92 22.94 -14.77
N GLY A 834 -12.63 22.89 -15.16
CA GLY A 834 -11.94 21.61 -15.51
C GLY A 834 -10.44 21.47 -15.16
N PHE A 835 -9.78 20.38 -15.61
CA PHE A 835 -8.37 19.99 -15.36
C PHE A 835 -7.16 20.96 -15.63
N ASP A 836 -7.19 22.23 -15.18
CA ASP A 836 -6.10 23.05 -14.53
C ASP A 836 -6.53 24.54 -14.36
N THR A 837 -7.82 24.85 -14.51
CA THR A 837 -8.30 26.03 -15.27
C THR A 837 -7.59 27.35 -15.01
N PHE A 838 -7.17 27.74 -13.79
CA PHE A 838 -6.29 28.90 -13.63
C PHE A 838 -5.31 28.78 -12.44
N GLY A 839 -4.25 27.98 -12.62
CA GLY A 839 -3.24 27.71 -11.59
C GLY A 839 -1.88 28.40 -11.54
N LYS A 840 -1.10 28.31 -10.46
CA LYS A 840 0.16 29.07 -10.26
C LYS A 840 0.11 30.61 -10.45
N CYS A 841 -1.01 31.21 -10.83
CA CYS A 841 -1.32 32.62 -11.07
C CYS A 841 -0.99 33.68 -9.94
N VAL A 842 0.21 33.77 -9.35
CA VAL A 842 0.52 34.45 -8.05
C VAL A 842 -0.02 35.88 -7.70
N SER A 843 -0.42 36.81 -8.59
CA SER A 843 -0.97 38.15 -8.17
C SER A 843 -1.48 39.07 -9.32
N LEU A 844 -2.69 38.93 -9.87
CA LEU A 844 -3.92 38.41 -9.25
C LEU A 844 -4.28 39.41 -8.11
N GLU A 845 -5.38 40.21 -8.22
CA GLU A 845 -5.84 41.20 -7.22
C GLU A 845 -7.38 41.54 -7.04
N PHE A 846 -8.38 40.94 -7.73
CA PHE A 846 -9.85 41.07 -7.47
C PHE A 846 -10.79 40.04 -8.18
N ILE A 847 -11.65 39.28 -7.47
CA ILE A 847 -12.61 38.31 -8.08
C ILE A 847 -14.09 38.71 -7.91
N ASN A 848 -14.95 38.41 -8.90
CA ASN A 848 -16.40 38.28 -8.70
C ASN A 848 -17.08 37.14 -9.50
N ILE A 849 -18.03 36.42 -8.85
CA ILE A 849 -19.11 35.64 -9.49
C ILE A 849 -20.40 36.48 -9.45
N ASN A 850 -21.01 36.71 -10.60
CA ASN A 850 -22.25 37.50 -10.75
C ASN A 850 -22.20 38.90 -10.06
N GLY A 851 -21.00 39.48 -9.89
CA GLY A 851 -20.77 40.75 -9.19
C GLY A 851 -20.63 40.67 -7.65
N VAL A 852 -20.56 39.45 -7.09
CA VAL A 852 -20.27 39.20 -5.66
C VAL A 852 -18.82 38.72 -5.54
N ASN A 853 -18.11 39.12 -4.48
CA ASN A 853 -16.91 38.42 -4.01
C ASN A 853 -17.21 37.48 -2.82
N ILE A 854 -16.55 36.33 -2.74
CA ILE A 854 -17.28 35.07 -2.84
C ILE A 854 -17.05 34.05 -1.69
N LYS A 855 -18.08 33.22 -1.36
CA LYS A 855 -18.05 32.22 -0.28
C LYS A 855 -18.61 30.72 -0.35
N GLU A 856 -18.95 29.90 -1.40
CA GLU A 856 -18.79 28.37 -1.32
C GLU A 856 -18.48 27.33 -2.54
N TYR A 857 -17.27 26.87 -3.07
CA TYR A 857 -16.77 26.67 -4.54
C TYR A 857 -16.47 25.29 -5.37
N PRO A 858 -16.60 25.13 -6.74
CA PRO A 858 -17.03 23.85 -7.46
C PRO A 858 -16.20 22.60 -8.07
N TYR A 859 -15.23 22.63 -9.05
CA TYR A 859 -14.76 21.51 -9.97
C TYR A 859 -13.44 20.67 -9.79
N GLU A 860 -12.15 21.07 -9.69
CA GLU A 860 -10.93 20.29 -9.17
C GLU A 860 -9.71 21.27 -8.83
N VAL A 861 -8.91 21.22 -7.70
CA VAL A 861 -7.57 21.94 -7.48
C VAL A 861 -6.46 21.30 -6.60
N THR A 862 -5.17 21.61 -6.86
CA THR A 862 -4.02 21.13 -6.05
C THR A 862 -3.51 22.09 -4.96
N TYR A 863 -2.79 21.57 -3.98
CA TYR A 863 -2.34 22.29 -2.79
C TYR A 863 -1.34 23.41 -3.14
N GLN A 864 -0.58 23.37 -4.28
CA GLN A 864 0.49 24.40 -4.61
C GLN A 864 -0.04 25.80 -4.54
N GLN A 865 -1.33 25.80 -4.70
CA GLN A 865 -2.11 26.84 -5.19
C GLN A 865 -3.40 26.82 -4.38
N MET A 866 -3.80 25.74 -3.70
CA MET A 866 -4.66 25.90 -2.53
C MET A 866 -4.01 26.86 -1.52
N LYS A 867 -2.70 26.78 -1.19
CA LYS A 867 -2.08 27.73 -0.23
C LYS A 867 -1.34 28.93 -0.84
N GLN A 868 -1.14 28.99 -2.17
CA GLN A 868 -0.80 30.27 -2.86
C GLN A 868 -2.13 30.99 -3.08
N PHE A 869 -3.27 30.29 -3.16
CA PHE A 869 -4.57 30.83 -2.81
C PHE A 869 -4.51 31.25 -1.33
N GLU A 870 -4.33 30.39 -0.31
CA GLU A 870 -4.54 30.69 1.14
C GLU A 870 -4.19 32.09 1.67
N ASN A 871 -3.10 32.69 1.19
CA ASN A 871 -2.73 34.09 1.42
C ASN A 871 -3.68 35.10 0.80
N ILE A 872 -4.83 34.62 0.38
CA ILE A 872 -6.00 35.40 0.24
C ILE A 872 -7.32 34.85 0.92
N GLY A 873 -7.46 33.75 1.66
CA GLY A 873 -8.74 33.45 2.40
C GLY A 873 -10.07 33.23 1.66
N ILE A 874 -10.43 32.01 1.30
CA ILE A 874 -11.69 31.51 0.69
C ILE A 874 -11.52 29.97 0.70
N LEU A 875 -11.31 29.32 1.86
CA LEU A 875 -10.65 28.01 1.88
C LEU A 875 -11.24 26.95 0.96
N CYS A 876 -10.41 26.51 0.03
CA CYS A 876 -10.75 25.35 -0.74
C CYS A 876 -10.66 24.07 0.08
N SER A 877 -11.21 23.00 -0.47
CA SER A 877 -11.26 21.73 0.22
C SER A 877 -11.46 20.55 -0.66
N ASN A 878 -10.71 20.51 -1.77
CA ASN A 878 -10.61 19.25 -2.49
C ASN A 878 -9.26 18.87 -3.26
N VAL A 879 -8.23 18.25 -2.62
CA VAL A 879 -6.72 18.28 -2.59
C VAL A 879 -6.02 16.91 -2.04
N VAL A 880 -4.73 16.44 -2.22
CA VAL A 880 -3.99 15.89 -3.42
C VAL A 880 -2.73 14.82 -3.04
N LEU A 881 -1.87 14.01 -3.81
CA LEU A 881 -0.32 13.61 -3.78
C LEU A 881 0.65 13.54 -5.11
N GLN A 882 1.43 14.58 -5.60
CA GLN A 882 1.97 14.85 -7.04
C GLN A 882 3.51 14.91 -7.45
N SER A 883 4.06 15.98 -8.14
CA SER A 883 5.33 15.99 -9.00
C SER A 883 6.59 16.98 -8.83
N ASP A 884 6.72 17.93 -7.87
CA ASP A 884 7.91 18.62 -7.23
C ASP A 884 7.89 19.19 -5.70
N ASP A 885 7.56 18.47 -4.60
CA ASP A 885 7.50 18.73 -3.10
C ASP A 885 8.19 17.70 -2.19
N ILE A 886 8.05 16.38 -2.31
CA ILE A 886 9.13 15.47 -1.94
C ILE A 886 10.46 16.05 -2.45
N LYS A 887 10.46 16.78 -3.59
CA LYS A 887 11.52 17.73 -3.96
C LYS A 887 11.69 18.93 -3.01
N ILE A 888 10.70 19.82 -2.86
CA ILE A 888 10.89 21.17 -2.25
C ILE A 888 10.58 21.25 -0.71
N PHE A 889 9.97 20.24 -0.08
CA PHE A 889 9.88 19.96 1.38
C PHE A 889 10.47 18.62 1.84
N GLY A 890 10.34 17.54 1.06
CA GLY A 890 10.60 16.18 1.50
C GLY A 890 9.35 15.35 1.88
N ARG A 891 9.57 14.05 2.13
CA ARG A 891 8.55 13.00 1.98
C ARG A 891 7.49 12.83 3.08
N ASN A 892 7.51 13.66 4.11
CA ASN A 892 6.69 13.42 5.31
C ASN A 892 5.26 13.95 5.17
N ILE A 893 5.05 14.88 4.23
CA ILE A 893 3.78 15.54 3.92
C ILE A 893 2.68 14.58 3.43
N ILE A 894 3.06 13.39 2.96
CA ILE A 894 2.15 12.24 2.72
C ILE A 894 1.21 11.93 3.90
N ASN A 895 1.63 12.28 5.12
CA ASN A 895 0.91 12.06 6.39
C ASN A 895 -0.08 13.16 6.78
N ASP A 896 -0.32 14.12 5.91
CA ASP A 896 -1.30 15.16 6.19
C ASP A 896 -2.72 14.58 6.26
N GLU A 897 -3.63 15.20 7.03
CA GLU A 897 -5.09 15.04 6.84
C GLU A 897 -5.53 15.56 5.45
N HIS A 898 -4.58 16.14 4.71
CA HIS A 898 -4.77 17.11 3.65
C HIS A 898 -4.25 16.67 2.22
N VAL A 899 -4.26 15.34 1.98
CA VAL A 899 -3.55 14.54 0.90
C VAL A 899 -4.19 13.16 0.27
N LYS A 900 -5.49 12.85 -0.07
CA LYS A 900 -6.09 11.41 -0.15
C LYS A 900 -5.95 10.72 -1.56
N ARG A 901 -4.98 10.97 -2.44
CA ARG A 901 -4.67 10.07 -3.59
C ARG A 901 -3.26 10.36 -4.08
N ILE A 902 -2.58 9.36 -4.63
CA ILE A 902 -1.34 9.52 -5.40
C ILE A 902 -1.65 9.47 -6.90
N ASP A 903 -0.85 10.18 -7.68
CA ASP A 903 -0.99 10.35 -9.13
C ASP A 903 0.26 9.89 -9.85
N ASP A 904 0.19 9.88 -11.17
CA ASP A 904 1.10 9.12 -11.98
C ASP A 904 2.57 9.57 -11.83
N CYS A 905 3.47 8.59 -11.87
CA CYS A 905 4.93 8.73 -11.78
C CYS A 905 5.52 9.31 -10.48
N CYS A 906 4.72 9.64 -9.45
CA CYS A 906 5.15 10.29 -8.20
C CYS A 906 6.60 9.95 -7.72
N PHE A 907 6.81 8.94 -6.86
CA PHE A 907 8.12 8.58 -6.27
C PHE A 907 9.13 7.93 -7.23
N LYS A 908 8.89 7.93 -8.54
CA LYS A 908 9.72 7.26 -9.56
C LYS A 908 11.21 7.60 -9.43
N GLU A 909 12.10 6.64 -9.67
CA GLU A 909 13.57 6.76 -9.65
C GLU A 909 14.13 7.40 -8.36
N ASN A 910 13.48 7.22 -7.20
CA ASN A 910 13.99 7.74 -5.94
C ASN A 910 15.07 6.81 -5.36
N LYS A 911 16.28 7.33 -5.18
CA LYS A 911 17.47 6.56 -4.78
C LYS A 911 17.83 6.71 -3.29
N ASP A 912 17.16 7.62 -2.60
CA ASP A 912 17.31 7.91 -1.16
C ASP A 912 16.07 7.46 -0.36
N LEU A 913 15.09 6.85 -1.06
CA LEU A 913 13.95 6.16 -0.50
C LEU A 913 14.33 4.69 -0.26
N HIS A 914 14.61 4.35 0.99
CA HIS A 914 14.86 2.96 1.40
C HIS A 914 13.58 2.27 1.88
N GLU A 915 12.70 2.97 2.58
CA GLU A 915 11.43 2.43 3.11
C GLU A 915 10.33 3.51 3.14
N LEU A 916 9.05 3.12 3.04
CA LEU A 916 7.89 4.01 3.09
C LEU A 916 6.60 3.31 3.59
N ILE A 917 5.74 4.03 4.30
CA ILE A 917 4.37 3.62 4.62
C ILE A 917 3.41 4.66 4.04
N ILE A 918 2.41 4.23 3.27
CA ILE A 918 1.37 5.12 2.73
C ILE A 918 0.20 5.19 3.74
N PRO A 919 -0.29 6.38 4.14
CA PRO A 919 -1.25 6.47 5.24
C PRO A 919 -2.71 6.25 4.83
N LYS A 920 -3.52 5.83 5.81
CA LYS A 920 -4.89 5.26 5.65
C LYS A 920 -5.96 6.26 5.29
N HIS A 921 -5.54 7.49 5.20
CA HIS A 921 -6.30 8.55 4.62
C HIS A 921 -6.17 8.45 3.08
N ILE A 922 -5.02 8.18 2.46
CA ILE A 922 -4.91 8.08 0.99
C ILE A 922 -5.86 7.04 0.36
N LYS A 923 -6.74 7.46 -0.57
CA LYS A 923 -7.88 6.70 -1.15
C LYS A 923 -7.64 6.13 -2.56
N ARG A 924 -6.63 6.56 -3.31
CA ARG A 924 -6.21 5.99 -4.62
C ARG A 924 -4.70 6.14 -4.86
N LEU A 925 -4.14 5.44 -5.85
CA LEU A 925 -2.76 5.56 -6.35
C LEU A 925 -2.76 5.83 -7.87
N GLY A 926 -1.63 6.34 -8.39
CA GLY A 926 -1.38 6.58 -9.81
C GLY A 926 -0.38 5.59 -10.42
N LYS A 927 -0.39 5.46 -11.75
CA LYS A 927 0.47 4.52 -12.50
C LYS A 927 1.93 4.89 -12.34
N PHE A 928 2.82 3.90 -12.36
CA PHE A 928 4.28 4.08 -12.21
C PHE A 928 4.75 4.80 -10.91
N SER A 929 3.90 4.98 -9.89
CA SER A 929 4.18 5.87 -8.74
C SER A 929 5.45 5.57 -7.94
N PHE A 930 6.08 4.39 -8.06
CA PHE A 930 7.31 4.01 -7.35
C PHE A 930 8.35 3.33 -8.27
N LYS A 931 8.18 3.42 -9.59
CA LYS A 931 9.03 2.74 -10.58
C LYS A 931 10.51 3.10 -10.45
N ASP A 932 11.41 2.14 -10.67
CA ASP A 932 12.88 2.28 -10.70
C ASP A 932 13.50 2.84 -9.39
N CYS A 933 12.84 2.68 -8.24
CA CYS A 933 13.41 2.99 -6.91
C CYS A 933 14.44 1.93 -6.49
N VAL A 934 15.59 1.89 -7.16
CA VAL A 934 16.61 0.84 -7.02
C VAL A 934 17.17 0.66 -5.61
N SER A 935 17.00 1.63 -4.72
CA SER A 935 17.46 1.61 -3.32
C SER A 935 16.37 1.25 -2.31
N LEU A 936 15.12 1.12 -2.75
CA LEU A 936 13.96 0.77 -1.92
C LEU A 936 14.06 -0.70 -1.52
N LYS A 937 13.81 -1.00 -0.24
CA LYS A 937 13.87 -2.33 0.35
C LYS A 937 12.54 -2.81 0.95
N SER A 938 11.70 -1.87 1.42
CA SER A 938 10.38 -2.15 2.00
C SER A 938 9.35 -1.08 1.64
N ILE A 939 8.08 -1.43 1.51
CA ILE A 939 6.98 -0.47 1.33
C ILE A 939 5.63 -1.04 1.79
N THR A 940 4.79 -0.20 2.43
CA THR A 940 3.47 -0.58 2.99
C THR A 940 2.32 0.23 2.40
N ILE A 941 1.26 -0.46 1.95
CA ILE A 941 0.06 0.13 1.31
C ILE A 941 -1.18 -0.05 2.22
N PRO A 942 -2.03 0.97 2.42
CA PRO A 942 -3.14 0.94 3.37
C PRO A 942 -4.46 0.47 2.74
N SER A 943 -5.40 0.00 3.57
CA SER A 943 -6.73 -0.50 3.18
C SER A 943 -7.67 0.52 2.54
N SER A 944 -7.33 1.80 2.61
CA SER A 944 -8.02 2.88 1.90
C SER A 944 -7.69 2.94 0.40
N ILE A 945 -6.59 2.32 -0.03
CA ILE A 945 -6.23 2.10 -1.44
C ILE A 945 -6.67 0.69 -1.84
N THR A 946 -7.50 0.61 -2.89
CA THR A 946 -8.14 -0.63 -3.35
C THR A 946 -7.55 -1.20 -4.65
N LEU A 947 -6.62 -0.49 -5.29
CA LEU A 947 -6.01 -0.86 -6.56
C LEU A 947 -4.52 -0.46 -6.59
N ILE A 948 -3.65 -1.37 -7.03
CA ILE A 948 -2.29 -1.05 -7.50
C ILE A 948 -2.37 -0.90 -9.03
N PRO A 949 -2.11 0.30 -9.57
CA PRO A 949 -2.18 0.56 -11.01
C PRO A 949 -0.88 0.18 -11.75
N TYR A 950 -0.94 0.21 -13.07
CA TYR A 950 0.02 -0.36 -14.00
C TYR A 950 1.49 0.04 -13.72
N CYS A 951 2.38 -0.95 -13.73
CA CYS A 951 3.83 -0.82 -13.47
C CYS A 951 4.21 0.00 -12.22
N CYS A 952 3.40 0.02 -11.16
CA CYS A 952 3.65 0.88 -9.99
C CYS A 952 5.07 0.75 -9.39
N PHE A 953 5.64 -0.47 -9.32
CA PHE A 953 6.92 -0.77 -8.70
C PHE A 953 7.97 -1.43 -9.63
N ASP A 954 7.76 -1.45 -10.96
CA ASP A 954 8.71 -2.04 -11.94
C ASP A 954 10.14 -1.48 -11.73
N GLY A 955 11.16 -2.34 -11.75
CA GLY A 955 12.57 -1.93 -11.68
C GLY A 955 13.15 -1.68 -10.29
N CYS A 956 12.42 -1.93 -9.19
CA CYS A 956 12.94 -1.75 -7.83
C CYS A 956 13.90 -2.91 -7.43
N LEU A 957 15.14 -2.86 -7.92
CA LEU A 957 16.09 -4.00 -7.86
C LEU A 957 16.45 -4.46 -6.43
N SER A 958 16.51 -3.56 -5.45
CA SER A 958 16.81 -3.90 -4.04
C SER A 958 15.57 -4.21 -3.20
N LEU A 959 14.37 -4.28 -3.81
CA LEU A 959 13.12 -4.48 -3.10
C LEU A 959 13.04 -5.93 -2.61
N GLU A 960 13.07 -6.11 -1.30
CA GLU A 960 13.00 -7.43 -0.65
C GLU A 960 11.61 -7.67 -0.03
N ASN A 961 10.97 -6.61 0.48
CA ASN A 961 9.69 -6.64 1.21
C ASN A 961 8.63 -5.72 0.57
N VAL A 962 7.37 -6.17 0.55
CA VAL A 962 6.20 -5.37 0.12
C VAL A 962 4.98 -5.80 0.97
N GLU A 963 4.37 -4.85 1.69
CA GLU A 963 3.16 -5.06 2.48
C GLU A 963 1.93 -4.45 1.80
N LEU A 964 0.91 -5.26 1.58
CA LEU A 964 -0.30 -4.90 0.84
C LEU A 964 -1.55 -5.20 1.68
N PRO A 965 -2.66 -4.45 1.48
CA PRO A 965 -3.91 -4.70 2.19
C PRO A 965 -4.69 -5.86 1.54
N ASN A 966 -5.48 -6.55 2.35
CA ASN A 966 -6.00 -7.90 2.06
C ASN A 966 -7.03 -8.03 0.93
N SER A 967 -7.43 -6.93 0.27
CA SER A 967 -8.41 -6.93 -0.82
C SER A 967 -8.02 -5.97 -1.94
N ILE A 968 -6.72 -5.86 -2.23
CA ILE A 968 -6.21 -4.99 -3.30
C ILE A 968 -6.23 -5.68 -4.67
N LEU A 969 -6.62 -4.94 -5.70
CA LEU A 969 -6.52 -5.36 -7.10
C LEU A 969 -5.16 -4.95 -7.70
N PHE A 970 -4.75 -5.58 -8.79
CA PHE A 970 -3.51 -5.29 -9.51
C PHE A 970 -3.79 -5.11 -11.01
N GLU A 971 -3.22 -4.07 -11.61
CA GLU A 971 -3.05 -3.97 -13.08
C GLU A 971 -1.76 -4.70 -13.53
N GLU A 972 -1.50 -4.74 -14.84
CA GLU A 972 -0.37 -5.50 -15.39
C GLU A 972 1.01 -4.96 -14.98
N HIS A 973 2.00 -5.85 -14.98
CA HIS A 973 3.43 -5.57 -14.81
C HIS A 973 3.82 -4.76 -13.54
N CYS A 974 3.01 -4.81 -12.47
CA CYS A 974 3.22 -4.02 -11.25
C CYS A 974 4.60 -4.18 -10.57
N PHE A 975 5.25 -5.36 -10.66
CA PHE A 975 6.49 -5.69 -9.92
C PHE A 975 7.60 -6.29 -10.79
N CYS A 976 7.59 -6.03 -12.10
CA CYS A 976 8.62 -6.55 -13.02
C CYS A 976 10.04 -6.19 -12.55
N LYS A 977 10.99 -7.10 -12.77
CA LYS A 977 12.42 -6.98 -12.42
C LYS A 977 12.77 -6.81 -10.92
N CYS A 978 11.82 -6.97 -10.01
CA CYS A 978 12.08 -6.93 -8.56
C CYS A 978 12.63 -8.29 -8.06
N PHE A 979 13.82 -8.67 -8.54
CA PHE A 979 14.36 -10.03 -8.41
C PHE A 979 14.70 -10.51 -6.99
N LEU A 980 14.76 -9.59 -6.01
CA LEU A 980 15.14 -9.90 -4.62
C LEU A 980 13.94 -10.08 -3.67
N ILE A 981 12.70 -9.98 -4.16
CA ILE A 981 11.49 -10.26 -3.36
C ILE A 981 11.44 -11.75 -3.00
N LYS A 982 11.62 -12.07 -1.71
CA LYS A 982 11.70 -13.45 -1.18
C LYS A 982 10.36 -13.93 -0.61
N GLY A 983 9.27 -13.85 -1.37
CA GLY A 983 7.94 -14.17 -0.84
C GLY A 983 6.87 -14.54 -1.88
N LYS A 984 5.84 -15.26 -1.43
CA LYS A 984 4.73 -15.79 -2.27
C LYS A 984 3.51 -14.86 -2.35
N SER A 985 3.60 -13.62 -1.86
CA SER A 985 2.47 -12.69 -1.74
C SER A 985 2.08 -11.96 -3.03
N ILE A 986 2.98 -11.92 -4.02
CA ILE A 986 2.73 -11.38 -5.36
C ILE A 986 2.67 -12.58 -6.33
N PRO A 987 1.64 -12.74 -7.18
CA PRO A 987 1.54 -13.90 -8.06
C PRO A 987 2.68 -13.93 -9.09
N HIS A 988 3.26 -15.11 -9.35
CA HIS A 988 4.42 -15.27 -10.24
C HIS A 988 4.22 -14.72 -11.66
N SER A 989 2.98 -14.60 -12.14
CA SER A 989 2.64 -13.96 -13.43
C SER A 989 2.95 -12.45 -13.50
N PHE A 990 3.33 -11.82 -12.38
CA PHE A 990 3.73 -10.41 -12.31
C PHE A 990 5.21 -10.22 -11.92
N ILE A 991 6.00 -11.32 -11.87
CA ILE A 991 7.43 -11.32 -11.57
C ILE A 991 8.17 -12.19 -12.60
N ASP A 992 8.69 -11.55 -13.65
CA ASP A 992 9.47 -12.23 -14.69
C ASP A 992 10.81 -12.75 -14.13
N LEU A 993 10.99 -14.07 -14.10
CA LEU A 993 12.23 -14.74 -13.70
C LEU A 993 13.10 -15.09 -14.92
N PRO A 994 14.44 -14.97 -14.83
CA PRO A 994 15.34 -15.36 -15.91
C PRO A 994 15.37 -16.88 -16.12
N ILE A 995 15.40 -17.30 -17.38
CA ILE A 995 15.34 -18.71 -17.81
C ILE A 995 16.64 -19.45 -17.48
N GLN A 996 16.51 -20.71 -17.02
CA GLN A 996 17.55 -21.75 -17.08
C GLN A 996 17.01 -22.99 -17.79
#